data_AF-A0A9P0D738-F1
#
_entry.id   AF-A0A9P0D738-F1
#
_cell.length_a   1.000
_cell.length_b   1.000
_cell.length_c   1.000
_cell.angle_alpha   90.00
_cell.angle_beta   90.00
_cell.angle_gamma   90.00
#
_symmetry.space_group_name_H-M   'P 1'
#
loop_
_entity.id
_entity.type
_entity.pdbx_description
1 polymer ?
#
loop_
_entity_poly.entity_id
_entity_poly.type
_entity_poly.pdbx_seq_one_letter_code
_entity_poly.pdbx_strand_id
1 'polypeptide(L)'
;MGKRKHTKEQIENVKKILLLYKNQVFKNGKVVSKNDQIWHNMSIETSENFTPLALFTVVSKNYYDSHSLLFNNQEHQLEKNNTNENIPSDSSYQENQSSTTDSSECSTNNSNDSRYSFFVTLNYSEYLNLNPHITKYKRTDKYEKKTNLRKSKQRAYISLEPKYWSNILHNKIEKALRSLGYKCTFIFKRCKITLCGKYFATIYGLCKECKSVLSGYIETEPGENENVTIIFECMGNFSITHNIAKRPIFGSERKKIGEELITTNIAPSQYRRLRAVNEIQEGIESSSLPKLEVIRKIKHESQSELRLNKDPILAVQILKNNPDMKGCIKNIGLDPFFVYLWTNTQLHVFNKYCKEDYGILSIDATGGIVRSATKPSGDKTKHIFLYEGTIRHKHLKKENQYPVTSMLSEAHNSVAIYTWLAHWIKNGAENPKEIVCDMSLALLYAIILAFTSCKTLEQYLQICFEAIFFQQPFNEKCFIRLDIAHFQATVSRFSCMKKQHRLTRQFYLRAVGQLCQCTNVEDVQNMLEAIFTVAYSDTEGKSLITGINIKCEEHKQWLIRRCSSGTTETLDIELKIVNNEMELENFKEKIKSPFEDWARNIAVKCKTLVNTQNEVGDRGNQQCLPLFVNELLKLLKLLPLWSAILIPHFPKAQVTASSSISESNFNHIKNRVFSNVTLPVRIDEFIPTYILSNYGAVQIAKASIQQKKDIDDKILPAAILDENCKNNDNSQDEVDNEEKPKPKCPSCELKLAETSICCNCQNPIHNHPLCSQQNFCNRCFNMEQNQIENWKGKAIPTRKRTCYLEPLAELMSTDFSNTKLVPVGLLRNGHLMDLKPIKIGQECVTLSNTCGFDAVVQVLACAFCDSQTFKDLLILFSKNQSKIATIVCTLVEQGINKKIYRLRAELCYKVFPKNETPKNIVAIDVQIQISNLLNGILDFYSGVKSNYCPACKDVQNESITFIEIEITNIYNLEALINEQVAPNYFFRCHKGICKGYLRRKLDLNPVCFFIEPINTATRMCEIQCKLEDIPKTISIGEIQYILRGCVAYTGPDLALGHFTAFANRHNNIWEVYDDTHHKSEKCSRHREVKIQTLFYSI
;
A
#
# COMPACT_ATOMS: atom_id res chain seq x y z
N MET A 1 -7.80 30.83 -13.49
CA MET A 1 -7.17 31.25 -14.75
C MET A 1 -5.66 31.27 -14.53
N GLY A 2 -4.91 30.44 -15.28
CA GLY A 2 -3.46 30.31 -15.13
C GLY A 2 -2.69 31.52 -15.68
N LYS A 3 -1.58 31.88 -15.03
CA LYS A 3 -0.66 32.93 -15.50
C LYS A 3 0.05 32.46 -16.77
N ARG A 4 -0.45 32.83 -17.95
CA ARG A 4 0.35 32.77 -19.19
C ARG A 4 1.45 33.83 -19.07
N LYS A 5 2.72 33.43 -19.26
CA LYS A 5 3.83 34.39 -19.39
C LYS A 5 3.77 35.00 -20.79
N HIS A 6 3.66 36.33 -20.89
CA HIS A 6 3.67 37.07 -22.16
C HIS A 6 5.10 37.14 -22.73
N THR A 7 5.25 37.05 -24.06
CA THR A 7 6.56 37.14 -24.72
C THR A 7 7.07 38.60 -24.74
N LYS A 8 8.39 38.80 -24.90
CA LYS A 8 8.97 40.16 -24.98
C LYS A 8 8.34 41.00 -26.10
N GLU A 9 8.06 40.39 -27.25
CA GLU A 9 7.43 41.04 -28.40
C GLU A 9 6.00 41.51 -28.10
N GLN A 10 5.22 40.69 -27.38
CA GLN A 10 3.88 41.07 -26.92
C GLN A 10 3.90 42.24 -25.93
N ILE A 11 4.90 42.27 -25.04
CA ILE A 11 5.06 43.36 -24.06
C ILE A 11 5.42 44.67 -24.77
N GLU A 12 6.35 44.64 -25.73
CA GLU A 12 6.74 45.83 -26.50
C GLU A 12 5.61 46.35 -27.40
N ASN A 13 4.79 45.47 -27.98
CA ASN A 13 3.60 45.89 -28.73
C ASN A 13 2.58 46.63 -27.83
N VAL A 14 2.33 46.11 -26.62
CA VAL A 14 1.45 46.77 -25.64
C VAL A 14 2.00 48.14 -25.23
N LYS A 15 3.31 48.28 -25.00
CA LYS A 15 3.91 49.59 -24.66
C LYS A 15 3.74 50.62 -25.77
N LYS A 16 3.92 50.23 -27.04
CA LYS A 16 3.70 51.13 -28.19
C LYS A 16 2.25 51.62 -28.27
N ILE A 17 1.28 50.71 -28.11
CA ILE A 17 -0.15 51.06 -28.13
C ILE A 17 -0.51 51.95 -26.93
N LEU A 18 0.02 51.69 -25.74
CA LEU A 18 -0.19 52.54 -24.57
C LEU A 18 0.33 53.97 -24.77
N LEU A 19 1.48 54.14 -25.45
CA LEU A 19 2.01 55.46 -25.81
C LEU A 19 1.10 56.20 -26.80
N LEU A 20 0.56 55.49 -27.79
CA LEU A 20 -0.39 56.03 -28.78
C LEU A 20 -1.65 56.58 -28.12
N TYR A 21 -2.17 55.91 -27.10
CA TYR A 21 -3.38 56.31 -26.37
C TYR A 21 -3.12 57.01 -25.04
N LYS A 22 -1.88 57.46 -24.77
CA LYS A 22 -1.44 58.04 -23.49
C LYS A 22 -2.41 59.08 -22.92
N ASN A 23 -2.84 60.04 -23.74
CA ASN A 23 -3.71 61.15 -23.34
C ASN A 23 -5.19 60.75 -23.16
N GLN A 24 -5.57 59.54 -23.58
CA GLN A 24 -6.93 59.01 -23.47
C GLN A 24 -7.06 58.00 -22.32
N VAL A 25 -5.97 57.31 -22.01
CA VAL A 25 -5.85 56.37 -20.88
C VAL A 25 -5.84 57.11 -19.53
N PHE A 26 -5.37 58.36 -19.50
CA PHE A 26 -5.37 59.23 -18.32
C PHE A 26 -6.25 60.46 -18.54
N LYS A 27 -7.28 60.63 -17.71
CA LYS A 27 -8.07 61.88 -17.63
C LYS A 27 -7.93 62.44 -16.22
N ASN A 28 -7.54 63.72 -16.11
CA ASN A 28 -7.32 64.43 -14.84
C ASN A 28 -6.37 63.69 -13.87
N GLY A 29 -5.26 63.16 -14.37
CA GLY A 29 -4.24 62.47 -13.55
C GLY A 29 -4.65 61.10 -13.02
N LYS A 30 -5.79 60.54 -13.46
CA LYS A 30 -6.26 59.20 -13.08
C LYS A 30 -6.48 58.33 -14.31
N VAL A 31 -6.18 57.04 -14.16
CA VAL A 31 -6.49 56.01 -15.16
C VAL A 31 -8.00 55.96 -15.36
N VAL A 32 -8.47 55.99 -16.61
CA VAL A 32 -9.90 55.93 -16.92
C VAL A 32 -10.52 54.59 -16.50
N SER A 33 -11.85 54.58 -16.25
CA SER A 33 -12.58 53.44 -15.71
C SER A 33 -12.32 52.14 -16.48
N LYS A 34 -12.36 50.99 -15.79
CA LYS A 34 -12.19 49.66 -16.41
C LYS A 34 -13.23 49.33 -17.50
N ASN A 35 -14.35 50.06 -17.52
CA ASN A 35 -15.42 49.89 -18.52
C ASN A 35 -15.34 50.93 -19.66
N ASP A 36 -14.30 51.79 -19.68
CA ASP A 36 -14.13 52.80 -20.72
C ASP A 36 -13.81 52.15 -22.08
N GLN A 37 -14.44 52.65 -23.14
CA GLN A 37 -14.35 52.07 -24.49
C GLN A 37 -12.90 52.06 -25.02
N ILE A 38 -12.03 52.94 -24.50
CA ILE A 38 -10.62 53.00 -24.87
C ILE A 38 -9.91 51.65 -24.71
N TRP A 39 -10.24 50.89 -23.67
CA TRP A 39 -9.65 49.57 -23.43
C TRP A 39 -10.07 48.55 -24.48
N HIS A 40 -11.28 48.72 -25.03
CA HIS A 40 -11.79 47.89 -26.10
C HIS A 40 -11.12 48.22 -27.44
N ASN A 41 -10.90 49.51 -27.70
CA ASN A 41 -10.21 49.99 -28.90
C ASN A 41 -8.75 49.51 -28.92
N MET A 42 -8.02 49.67 -27.81
CA MET A 42 -6.64 49.15 -27.69
C MET A 42 -6.58 47.62 -27.78
N SER A 43 -7.59 46.91 -27.25
CA SER A 43 -7.64 45.44 -27.33
C SER A 43 -7.74 44.94 -28.78
N ILE A 44 -8.51 45.64 -29.62
CA ILE A 44 -8.61 45.35 -31.07
C ILE A 44 -7.25 45.54 -31.75
N GLU A 45 -6.53 46.63 -31.43
CA GLU A 45 -5.21 46.91 -32.02
C GLU A 45 -4.10 45.96 -31.54
N THR A 46 -4.24 45.33 -30.36
CA THR A 46 -3.31 44.28 -29.90
C THR A 46 -3.53 42.90 -30.55
N SER A 47 -4.43 42.80 -31.54
CA SER A 47 -4.74 41.59 -32.30
C SER A 47 -5.07 40.37 -31.41
N GLU A 48 -6.04 40.54 -30.50
CA GLU A 48 -6.57 39.51 -29.58
C GLU A 48 -5.63 38.98 -28.46
N ASN A 49 -4.41 39.51 -28.33
CA ASN A 49 -3.46 39.04 -27.31
C ASN A 49 -3.75 39.55 -25.88
N PHE A 50 -4.45 40.69 -25.75
CA PHE A 50 -4.84 41.28 -24.48
C PHE A 50 -6.31 41.66 -24.48
N THR A 51 -7.04 41.21 -23.46
CA THR A 51 -8.44 41.64 -23.26
C THR A 51 -8.47 43.07 -22.71
N PRO A 52 -9.59 43.81 -22.86
CA PRO A 52 -9.72 45.16 -22.34
C PRO A 52 -9.42 45.27 -20.85
N LEU A 53 -9.88 44.29 -20.06
CA LEU A 53 -9.62 44.22 -18.62
C LEU A 53 -8.14 43.94 -18.31
N ALA A 54 -7.44 43.17 -19.15
CA ALA A 54 -6.01 42.92 -19.00
C ALA A 54 -5.20 44.20 -19.23
N LEU A 55 -5.52 44.99 -20.26
CA LEU A 55 -4.88 46.28 -20.52
C LEU A 55 -5.13 47.29 -19.39
N PHE A 56 -6.37 47.38 -18.89
CA PHE A 56 -6.67 48.18 -17.70
C PHE A 56 -5.84 47.73 -16.49
N THR A 57 -5.67 46.42 -16.30
CA THR A 57 -4.87 45.88 -15.20
C THR A 57 -3.39 46.21 -15.37
N VAL A 58 -2.85 46.14 -16.59
CA VAL A 58 -1.46 46.51 -16.89
C VAL A 58 -1.18 47.94 -16.48
N VAL A 59 -2.04 48.89 -16.85
CA VAL A 59 -1.86 50.29 -16.49
C VAL A 59 -2.19 50.53 -15.02
N SER A 60 -3.32 50.06 -14.48
CA SER A 60 -3.71 50.33 -13.08
C SER A 60 -2.79 49.72 -12.03
N LYS A 61 -2.09 48.62 -12.36
CA LYS A 61 -1.11 47.96 -11.49
C LYS A 61 0.34 48.27 -11.84
N ASN A 62 0.57 49.20 -12.78
CA ASN A 62 1.90 49.56 -13.28
C ASN A 62 2.73 48.34 -13.72
N TYR A 63 2.11 47.35 -14.36
CA TYR A 63 2.86 46.26 -14.97
C TYR A 63 3.64 46.77 -16.19
N TYR A 64 4.79 46.16 -16.43
CA TYR A 64 5.75 46.52 -17.48
C TYR A 64 6.26 47.97 -17.40
N ASP A 65 6.25 48.54 -16.18
CA ASP A 65 6.60 49.93 -15.89
C ASP A 65 5.84 50.95 -16.75
N SER A 66 4.59 50.63 -17.08
CA SER A 66 3.73 51.44 -17.94
C SER A 66 3.54 52.88 -17.44
N HIS A 67 3.62 53.16 -16.14
CA HIS A 67 3.56 54.53 -15.61
C HIS A 67 4.80 55.33 -15.94
N SER A 68 5.99 54.73 -15.83
CA SER A 68 7.25 55.39 -16.21
C SER A 68 7.31 55.69 -17.71
N LEU A 69 6.73 54.81 -18.53
CA LEU A 69 6.57 55.01 -19.97
C LEU A 69 5.62 56.18 -20.28
N LEU A 70 4.57 56.36 -19.48
CA LEU A 70 3.53 57.35 -19.72
C LEU A 70 3.84 58.71 -19.04
N PHE A 71 4.67 58.75 -18.00
CA PHE A 71 5.09 59.96 -17.29
C PHE A 71 6.61 60.08 -17.29
N ASN A 72 7.16 60.89 -18.20
CA ASN A 72 8.59 61.19 -18.20
C ASN A 72 8.88 62.26 -17.14
N ASN A 73 9.90 62.00 -16.32
CA ASN A 73 10.38 62.80 -15.19
C ASN A 73 10.78 64.22 -15.60
N GLN A 74 10.14 65.23 -15.00
CA GLN A 74 10.74 66.52 -14.65
C GLN A 74 9.77 67.27 -13.72
N GLU A 75 9.95 67.10 -12.40
CA GLU A 75 9.88 68.17 -11.38
C GLU A 75 10.10 67.54 -9.99
N HIS A 76 11.24 67.88 -9.41
CA HIS A 76 11.82 67.32 -8.18
C HIS A 76 11.61 68.32 -7.02
N GLN A 77 11.36 67.76 -5.84
CA GLN A 77 11.92 68.15 -4.52
C GLN A 77 11.44 69.40 -3.77
N LEU A 78 11.17 69.14 -2.48
CA LEU A 78 11.36 69.89 -1.21
C LEU A 78 10.16 69.50 -0.31
N GLU A 79 10.25 68.99 0.92
CA GLU A 79 11.29 68.88 1.93
C GLU A 79 10.94 67.78 2.94
N LYS A 80 11.97 67.25 3.60
CA LYS A 80 11.94 66.32 4.72
C LYS A 80 11.42 67.01 5.99
N ASN A 81 10.64 66.31 6.81
CA ASN A 81 10.98 66.09 8.21
C ASN A 81 10.20 64.92 8.82
N ASN A 82 10.94 64.11 9.58
CA ASN A 82 10.53 62.90 10.28
C ASN A 82 9.43 63.15 11.33
N THR A 83 8.47 62.23 11.44
CA THR A 83 8.32 61.33 12.61
C THR A 83 7.25 60.28 12.33
N ASN A 84 7.69 59.02 12.39
CA ASN A 84 7.05 57.79 12.87
C ASN A 84 5.51 57.55 12.74
N GLU A 85 5.27 56.32 12.24
CA GLU A 85 4.17 55.40 12.56
C GLU A 85 2.77 55.72 12.02
N ASN A 86 2.47 55.22 10.81
CA ASN A 86 1.62 54.04 10.59
C ASN A 86 1.12 53.99 9.13
N ILE A 87 1.37 52.88 8.47
CA ILE A 87 0.93 52.62 7.09
C ILE A 87 -0.58 52.32 7.09
N PRO A 88 -1.37 53.00 6.24
CA PRO A 88 -2.83 52.90 6.18
C PRO A 88 -3.29 51.83 5.17
N SER A 89 -4.39 51.14 5.48
CA SER A 89 -5.13 50.35 4.51
C SER A 89 -6.19 51.22 3.83
N ASP A 90 -6.02 51.36 2.51
CA ASP A 90 -6.86 52.10 1.57
C ASP A 90 -8.37 51.86 1.71
N SER A 91 -9.08 52.99 1.69
CA SER A 91 -10.51 53.12 1.46
C SER A 91 -10.82 53.37 -0.03
N SER A 92 -11.90 52.73 -0.50
CA SER A 92 -12.95 53.29 -1.36
C SER A 92 -12.65 53.77 -2.80
N TYR A 93 -13.57 53.46 -3.71
CA TYR A 93 -13.97 54.38 -4.78
C TYR A 93 -15.47 54.67 -4.67
N GLN A 94 -15.78 55.96 -4.69
CA GLN A 94 -17.09 56.59 -4.55
C GLN A 94 -17.86 56.69 -5.86
N GLU A 95 -19.17 56.79 -5.70
CA GLU A 95 -20.18 57.25 -6.65
C GLU A 95 -19.96 58.69 -7.11
N ASN A 96 -20.23 58.94 -8.40
CA ASN A 96 -20.54 60.27 -8.93
C ASN A 96 -22.05 60.42 -9.11
N GLN A 97 -22.54 61.57 -8.65
CA GLN A 97 -23.90 62.07 -8.82
C GLN A 97 -24.03 62.76 -10.19
N SER A 98 -25.19 62.60 -10.82
CA SER A 98 -25.78 63.62 -11.70
C SER A 98 -27.23 63.82 -11.28
N SER A 99 -27.59 65.08 -11.14
CA SER A 99 -28.86 65.63 -10.66
C SER A 99 -29.87 65.80 -11.78
N THR A 100 -31.15 65.52 -11.49
CA THR A 100 -32.30 66.28 -12.00
C THR A 100 -33.41 66.21 -10.96
N THR A 101 -33.87 67.40 -10.55
CA THR A 101 -35.18 67.65 -9.93
C THR A 101 -36.28 67.17 -10.87
N ASP A 102 -37.31 66.51 -10.34
CA ASP A 102 -38.68 67.00 -10.41
C ASP A 102 -39.64 66.07 -9.66
N SER A 103 -40.56 66.72 -8.96
CA SER A 103 -41.79 66.16 -8.41
C SER A 103 -42.67 65.60 -9.53
N SER A 104 -43.17 64.37 -9.37
CA SER A 104 -44.47 64.00 -9.92
C SER A 104 -45.05 62.78 -9.23
N GLU A 105 -46.37 62.80 -9.20
CA GLU A 105 -47.29 61.93 -8.49
C GLU A 105 -47.12 60.46 -8.86
N CYS A 106 -47.30 59.59 -7.86
CA CYS A 106 -47.41 58.15 -8.10
C CYS A 106 -48.81 57.88 -8.65
N SER A 107 -48.94 57.90 -9.98
CA SER A 107 -50.06 57.30 -10.69
C SER A 107 -50.10 55.81 -10.37
N THR A 108 -51.24 55.36 -9.86
CA THR A 108 -51.65 53.97 -9.73
C THR A 108 -51.33 53.17 -10.99
N ASN A 109 -50.53 52.12 -10.85
CA ASN A 109 -50.54 50.99 -11.79
C ASN A 109 -50.47 49.69 -11.00
N ASN A 110 -51.55 48.92 -11.11
CA ASN A 110 -51.73 47.58 -10.57
C ASN A 110 -50.62 46.64 -11.05
N SER A 111 -49.86 46.11 -10.10
CA SER A 111 -49.31 44.75 -10.20
C SER A 111 -49.45 44.13 -8.81
N ASN A 112 -49.93 42.88 -8.75
CA ASN A 112 -50.29 42.16 -7.52
C ASN A 112 -49.11 41.99 -6.55
N ASP A 113 -48.79 43.01 -5.75
CA ASP A 113 -47.88 42.88 -4.61
C ASP A 113 -48.63 42.22 -3.45
N SER A 114 -48.29 40.97 -3.16
CA SER A 114 -48.87 40.25 -2.03
C SER A 114 -48.33 40.84 -0.72
N ARG A 115 -49.20 41.10 0.27
CA ARG A 115 -48.84 41.57 1.61
C ARG A 115 -49.18 40.49 2.64
N TYR A 116 -48.22 40.11 3.47
CA TYR A 116 -48.40 39.12 4.53
C TYR A 116 -47.91 39.65 5.87
N SER A 117 -48.62 39.30 6.95
CA SER A 117 -48.22 39.60 8.32
C SER A 117 -48.04 38.32 9.14
N PHE A 118 -47.03 38.32 10.02
CA PHE A 118 -46.79 37.26 11.00
C PHE A 118 -46.16 37.87 12.25
N PHE A 119 -46.18 37.15 13.37
CA PHE A 119 -45.55 37.61 14.62
C PHE A 119 -44.48 36.64 15.10
N VAL A 120 -43.47 37.17 15.78
CA VAL A 120 -42.41 36.42 16.46
C VAL A 120 -42.38 36.85 17.90
N THR A 121 -42.44 35.89 18.82
CA THR A 121 -42.36 36.14 20.26
C THR A 121 -40.96 35.84 20.79
N LEU A 122 -40.39 36.80 21.52
CA LEU A 122 -39.22 36.63 22.36
C LEU A 122 -39.63 36.56 23.82
N ASN A 123 -39.03 35.66 24.59
CA ASN A 123 -39.17 35.73 26.03
C ASN A 123 -38.31 36.88 26.60
N TYR A 124 -38.57 37.27 27.85
CA TYR A 124 -37.89 38.39 28.47
C TYR A 124 -36.36 38.20 28.54
N SER A 125 -35.87 36.97 28.75
CA SER A 125 -34.42 36.67 28.78
C SER A 125 -33.75 36.76 27.41
N GLU A 126 -34.44 36.40 26.32
CA GLU A 126 -33.98 36.63 24.94
C GLU A 126 -33.97 38.11 24.58
N TYR A 127 -34.94 38.87 25.08
CA TYR A 127 -35.01 40.32 24.90
C TYR A 127 -33.88 41.05 25.62
N LEU A 128 -33.50 40.64 26.83
CA LEU A 128 -32.34 41.19 27.57
C LEU A 128 -31.02 41.06 26.79
N ASN A 129 -30.91 40.11 25.87
CA ASN A 129 -29.74 39.95 25.00
C ASN A 129 -29.73 40.92 23.80
N LEU A 130 -30.76 41.78 23.64
CA LEU A 130 -30.84 42.83 22.63
C LEU A 130 -30.35 44.16 23.21
N ASN A 131 -29.03 44.39 23.21
CA ASN A 131 -28.48 45.63 23.76
C ASN A 131 -28.80 46.86 22.87
N PRO A 132 -29.49 47.89 23.38
CA PRO A 132 -29.62 49.17 22.70
C PRO A 132 -28.26 49.88 22.69
N HIS A 133 -27.84 50.33 21.51
CA HIS A 133 -26.60 51.03 21.27
C HIS A 133 -26.88 52.38 20.56
N ILE A 134 -26.17 53.43 20.96
CA ILE A 134 -26.32 54.76 20.35
C ILE A 134 -25.51 54.83 19.06
N THR A 135 -26.18 54.84 17.91
CA THR A 135 -25.55 55.06 16.61
C THR A 135 -25.59 56.56 16.25
N LYS A 136 -24.42 57.21 16.20
CA LYS A 136 -24.27 58.62 15.81
C LYS A 136 -24.10 58.73 14.30
N TYR A 137 -25.04 59.40 13.61
CA TYR A 137 -24.91 59.72 12.20
C TYR A 137 -24.37 61.13 11.99
N LYS A 138 -23.25 61.25 11.27
CA LYS A 138 -22.83 62.53 10.68
C LYS A 138 -23.56 62.70 9.35
N ARG A 139 -24.29 63.80 9.20
CA ARG A 139 -24.91 64.16 7.94
C ARG A 139 -23.79 64.64 7.01
N THR A 140 -23.44 63.88 5.99
CA THR A 140 -22.54 64.34 4.93
C THR A 140 -23.39 64.90 3.80
N ASP A 141 -23.83 66.14 3.96
CA ASP A 141 -24.37 66.89 2.81
C ASP A 141 -23.16 67.43 2.04
N LYS A 142 -22.99 66.98 0.78
CA LYS A 142 -21.93 67.41 -0.15
C LYS A 142 -21.97 68.92 -0.51
N TYR A 143 -22.84 69.70 0.15
CA TYR A 143 -23.13 71.11 -0.13
C TYR A 143 -22.80 72.10 1.01
N GLU A 144 -22.12 71.66 2.08
CA GLU A 144 -21.77 72.53 3.23
C GLU A 144 -20.41 73.26 3.08
N LYS A 145 -19.83 73.35 1.88
CA LYS A 145 -18.52 74.00 1.65
C LYS A 145 -18.56 75.45 1.15
N LYS A 146 -19.70 76.15 1.19
CA LYS A 146 -19.76 77.56 0.71
C LYS A 146 -20.42 78.60 1.60
N THR A 147 -20.94 78.26 2.77
CA THR A 147 -21.43 79.28 3.71
C THR A 147 -21.00 78.92 5.13
N ASN A 148 -20.14 79.76 5.72
CA ASN A 148 -19.70 79.68 7.12
C ASN A 148 -20.85 80.05 8.07
N LEU A 149 -21.92 79.24 8.14
CA LEU A 149 -22.98 79.41 9.13
C LEU A 149 -23.56 78.07 9.65
N ARG A 150 -23.20 77.78 10.91
CA ARG A 150 -23.90 77.03 11.98
C ARG A 150 -24.07 75.49 11.88
N LYS A 151 -23.27 74.81 12.72
CA LYS A 151 -23.52 73.55 13.48
C LYS A 151 -24.28 72.42 12.76
N SER A 152 -23.54 71.44 12.24
CA SER A 152 -24.09 70.13 11.87
C SER A 152 -24.79 69.49 13.09
N LYS A 153 -26.11 69.39 13.10
CA LYS A 153 -26.83 68.60 14.12
C LYS A 153 -26.51 67.11 13.89
N GLN A 154 -25.60 66.54 14.67
CA GLN A 154 -25.43 65.09 14.76
C GLN A 154 -26.74 64.49 15.28
N ARG A 155 -27.38 63.63 14.48
CA ARG A 155 -28.54 62.85 14.95
C ARG A 155 -28.02 61.53 15.50
N ALA A 156 -28.20 61.33 16.79
CA ALA A 156 -28.00 60.06 17.45
C ALA A 156 -29.31 59.29 17.43
N TYR A 157 -29.26 58.01 17.02
CA TYR A 157 -30.41 57.11 17.12
C TYR A 157 -30.04 55.97 18.06
N ILE A 158 -31.00 55.58 18.89
CA ILE A 158 -30.90 54.34 19.66
C ILE A 158 -31.27 53.20 18.71
N SER A 159 -30.40 52.22 18.58
CA SER A 159 -30.53 51.10 17.63
C SER A 159 -29.91 49.85 18.24
N LEU A 160 -30.37 48.67 17.86
CA LEU A 160 -29.76 47.43 18.34
C LEU A 160 -28.36 47.20 17.73
N GLU A 161 -27.44 46.58 18.49
CA GLU A 161 -26.04 46.37 18.09
C GLU A 161 -25.89 45.56 16.79
N PRO A 162 -25.30 46.14 15.71
CA PRO A 162 -25.16 45.46 14.43
C PRO A 162 -24.44 44.10 14.54
N LYS A 163 -24.92 43.09 13.80
CA LYS A 163 -24.41 41.69 13.77
C LYS A 163 -24.72 40.84 15.01
N TYR A 164 -25.28 41.41 16.09
CA TYR A 164 -25.65 40.65 17.29
C TYR A 164 -27.15 40.33 17.33
N TRP A 165 -28.02 41.35 17.34
CA TRP A 165 -29.49 41.16 17.44
C TRP A 165 -30.09 40.33 16.31
N SER A 166 -29.53 40.47 15.10
CA SER A 166 -29.99 39.69 13.95
C SER A 166 -29.78 38.18 14.16
N ASN A 167 -28.76 37.74 14.93
CA ASN A 167 -28.51 36.31 15.15
C ASN A 167 -29.63 35.68 15.97
N ILE A 168 -30.12 36.41 16.98
CA ILE A 168 -31.21 36.00 17.88
C ILE A 168 -32.53 35.87 17.12
N LEU A 169 -32.85 36.83 16.24
CA LEU A 169 -34.15 36.87 15.55
C LEU A 169 -34.22 36.02 14.28
N HIS A 170 -33.09 35.81 13.59
CA HIS A 170 -33.07 35.19 12.26
C HIS A 170 -33.69 33.80 12.22
N ASN A 171 -33.35 32.91 13.16
CA ASN A 171 -33.87 31.53 13.14
C ASN A 171 -35.40 31.50 13.36
N LYS A 172 -35.93 32.39 14.20
CA LYS A 172 -37.37 32.51 14.44
C LYS A 172 -38.10 33.09 13.24
N ILE A 173 -37.53 34.13 12.61
CA ILE A 173 -38.07 34.74 11.38
C ILE A 173 -38.02 33.74 10.21
N GLU A 174 -36.92 33.03 10.02
CA GLU A 174 -36.77 32.02 8.96
C GLU A 174 -37.76 30.87 9.15
N LYS A 175 -37.96 30.39 10.40
CA LYS A 175 -38.97 29.38 10.71
C LYS A 175 -40.39 29.87 10.39
N ALA A 176 -40.73 31.09 10.80
CA ALA A 176 -42.04 31.69 10.53
C ALA A 176 -42.30 31.92 9.03
N LEU A 177 -41.30 32.39 8.28
CA LEU A 177 -41.39 32.58 6.83
C LEU A 177 -41.51 31.24 6.08
N ARG A 178 -40.83 30.18 6.55
CA ARG A 178 -40.93 28.83 5.99
C ARG A 178 -42.29 28.19 6.25
N SER A 179 -42.88 28.36 7.43
CA SER A 179 -44.25 27.87 7.70
C SER A 179 -45.30 28.53 6.81
N LEU A 180 -44.99 29.70 6.23
CA LEU A 180 -45.83 30.39 5.26
C LEU A 180 -45.48 30.04 3.79
N GLY A 181 -44.59 29.06 3.56
CA GLY A 181 -44.21 28.59 2.23
C GLY A 181 -43.12 29.42 1.53
N TYR A 182 -42.52 30.42 2.19
CA TYR A 182 -41.59 31.36 1.57
C TYR A 182 -40.12 30.97 1.73
N LYS A 183 -39.34 31.25 0.67
CA LYS A 183 -37.92 30.89 0.55
C LYS A 183 -36.96 32.09 0.60
N CYS A 184 -37.46 33.27 0.96
CA CYS A 184 -36.67 34.52 0.99
C CYS A 184 -35.63 34.50 2.12
N THR A 185 -34.38 34.87 1.81
CA THR A 185 -33.36 35.16 2.83
C THR A 185 -33.20 36.68 2.98
N PHE A 186 -33.77 37.24 4.05
CA PHE A 186 -33.73 38.68 4.31
C PHE A 186 -32.39 39.12 4.91
N ILE A 187 -31.85 40.23 4.38
CA ILE A 187 -30.71 40.90 4.98
C ILE A 187 -31.23 42.10 5.77
N PHE A 188 -31.11 42.00 7.09
CA PHE A 188 -31.48 43.06 8.02
C PHE A 188 -30.54 44.27 7.86
N LYS A 189 -31.10 45.42 7.51
CA LYS A 189 -30.33 46.65 7.30
C LYS A 189 -30.32 47.56 8.52
N ARG A 190 -31.45 47.66 9.24
CA ARG A 190 -31.64 48.65 10.32
C ARG A 190 -32.62 48.16 11.38
N CYS A 191 -32.34 48.46 12.65
CA CYS A 191 -33.33 48.42 13.73
C CYS A 191 -33.27 49.77 14.47
N LYS A 192 -34.39 50.50 14.54
CA LYS A 192 -34.47 51.81 15.18
C LYS A 192 -35.42 51.74 16.37
N ILE A 193 -34.94 52.18 17.53
CA ILE A 193 -35.74 52.31 18.76
C ILE A 193 -36.22 53.76 18.86
N THR A 194 -37.51 53.94 19.13
CA THR A 194 -38.14 55.26 19.26
C THR A 194 -38.97 55.28 20.55
N LEU A 195 -38.48 56.01 21.56
CA LEU A 195 -39.11 56.08 22.88
C LEU A 195 -40.46 56.83 22.89
N CYS A 196 -40.72 57.66 21.87
CA CYS A 196 -41.93 58.50 21.77
C CYS A 196 -42.56 58.43 20.37
N GLY A 197 -42.59 57.25 19.76
CA GLY A 197 -43.17 57.02 18.42
C GLY A 197 -44.36 56.06 18.46
N LYS A 198 -45.05 55.90 17.32
CA LYS A 198 -46.14 54.91 17.16
C LYS A 198 -45.71 53.46 17.47
N TYR A 199 -44.43 53.16 17.25
CA TYR A 199 -43.82 51.86 17.51
C TYR A 199 -42.55 52.06 18.33
N PHE A 200 -42.40 51.29 19.42
CA PHE A 200 -41.21 51.25 20.27
C PHE A 200 -39.94 50.87 19.50
N ALA A 201 -39.99 49.84 18.65
CA ALA A 201 -38.88 49.46 17.79
C ALA A 201 -39.35 49.13 16.37
N THR A 202 -38.53 49.45 15.37
CA THR A 202 -38.79 49.12 13.96
C THR A 202 -37.59 48.40 13.36
N ILE A 203 -37.83 47.26 12.70
CA ILE A 203 -36.85 46.40 12.06
C ILE A 203 -37.07 46.45 10.56
N TYR A 204 -36.00 46.55 9.78
CA TYR A 204 -36.09 46.57 8.33
C TYR A 204 -35.13 45.55 7.70
N GLY A 205 -35.68 44.70 6.83
CA GLY A 205 -34.98 43.69 6.04
C GLY A 205 -35.31 43.79 4.55
N LEU A 206 -34.34 43.42 3.71
CA LEU A 206 -34.51 43.37 2.26
C LEU A 206 -34.00 42.04 1.73
N CYS A 207 -34.79 41.35 0.90
CA CYS A 207 -34.30 40.21 0.14
C CYS A 207 -33.44 40.70 -1.02
N LYS A 208 -32.22 40.16 -1.18
CA LYS A 208 -31.33 40.56 -2.28
C LYS A 208 -31.83 40.11 -3.65
N GLU A 209 -32.54 39.00 -3.70
CA GLU A 209 -32.92 38.31 -4.94
C GLU A 209 -34.26 38.81 -5.46
N CYS A 210 -35.35 38.61 -4.72
CA CYS A 210 -36.68 39.07 -5.14
C CYS A 210 -37.02 40.53 -4.79
N LYS A 211 -36.12 41.23 -4.08
CA LYS A 211 -36.33 42.60 -3.58
C LYS A 211 -37.50 42.79 -2.61
N SER A 212 -38.15 41.72 -2.17
CA SER A 212 -39.17 41.79 -1.12
C SER A 212 -38.64 42.49 0.12
N VAL A 213 -39.51 43.28 0.74
CA VAL A 213 -39.23 44.09 1.91
C VAL A 213 -39.90 43.44 3.12
N LEU A 214 -39.13 43.30 4.21
CA LEU A 214 -39.62 42.84 5.51
C LEU A 214 -39.54 44.00 6.50
N SER A 215 -40.68 44.42 7.04
CA SER A 215 -40.81 45.48 8.04
C SER A 215 -41.33 44.89 9.33
N GLY A 216 -40.52 44.88 10.40
CA GLY A 216 -40.92 44.46 11.73
C GLY A 216 -41.20 45.65 12.65
N TYR A 217 -42.15 45.55 13.56
CA TYR A 217 -42.40 46.57 14.58
C TYR A 217 -42.79 45.97 15.93
N ILE A 218 -42.39 46.66 16.99
CA ILE A 218 -42.81 46.44 18.38
C ILE A 218 -43.69 47.62 18.74
N GLU A 219 -44.92 47.37 19.18
CA GLU A 219 -45.90 48.43 19.43
C GLU A 219 -45.55 49.24 20.67
N THR A 220 -45.43 48.59 21.82
CA THR A 220 -45.12 49.22 23.10
C THR A 220 -43.80 48.72 23.67
N GLU A 221 -43.18 49.53 24.52
CA GLU A 221 -42.02 49.08 25.31
C GLU A 221 -42.43 47.88 26.18
N PRO A 222 -41.66 46.79 26.19
CA PRO A 222 -41.99 45.62 27.02
C PRO A 222 -41.87 45.91 28.51
N GLY A 223 -42.84 45.46 29.32
CA GLY A 223 -42.72 45.46 30.79
C GLY A 223 -41.70 44.43 31.31
N GLU A 224 -41.32 44.54 32.60
CA GLU A 224 -40.45 43.56 33.25
C GLU A 224 -41.09 42.16 33.24
N ASN A 225 -40.32 41.13 32.83
CA ASN A 225 -40.77 39.74 32.64
C ASN A 225 -41.86 39.51 31.58
N GLU A 226 -42.18 40.50 30.75
CA GLU A 226 -43.16 40.31 29.67
C GLU A 226 -42.50 39.76 28.40
N ASN A 227 -43.26 38.93 27.69
CA ASN A 227 -42.85 38.44 26.37
C ASN A 227 -42.99 39.55 25.33
N VAL A 228 -41.98 39.70 24.48
CA VAL A 228 -41.94 40.72 23.44
C VAL A 228 -42.47 40.15 22.14
N THR A 229 -43.57 40.68 21.66
CA THR A 229 -44.14 40.31 20.35
C THR A 229 -43.69 41.30 19.29
N ILE A 230 -43.03 40.78 18.25
CA ILE A 230 -42.60 41.56 17.09
C ILE A 230 -43.52 41.19 15.92
N ILE A 231 -44.23 42.17 15.39
CA ILE A 231 -45.11 41.99 14.24
C ILE A 231 -44.30 42.29 12.98
N PHE A 232 -44.28 41.37 12.02
CA PHE A 232 -43.59 41.49 10.75
C PHE A 232 -44.58 41.57 9.60
N GLU A 233 -44.39 42.55 8.73
CA GLU A 233 -45.07 42.69 7.45
C GLU A 233 -44.08 42.48 6.30
N CYS A 234 -44.45 41.62 5.36
CA CYS A 234 -43.66 41.32 4.18
C CYS A 234 -44.40 41.77 2.91
N MET A 235 -43.72 42.52 2.05
CA MET A 235 -44.27 43.06 0.79
C MET A 235 -43.34 42.74 -0.39
N GLY A 236 -43.87 42.21 -1.48
CA GLY A 236 -43.14 42.03 -2.74
C GLY A 236 -43.52 40.75 -3.52
N ASN A 237 -42.79 40.46 -4.59
CA ASN A 237 -43.04 39.32 -5.46
C ASN A 237 -42.40 38.02 -4.93
N PHE A 238 -43.21 37.16 -4.30
CA PHE A 238 -42.77 35.90 -3.68
C PHE A 238 -42.67 34.70 -4.63
N SER A 239 -43.04 34.88 -5.90
CA SER A 239 -43.08 33.82 -6.91
C SER A 239 -41.71 33.51 -7.53
N ILE A 240 -40.66 34.26 -7.16
CA ILE A 240 -39.32 34.13 -7.71
C ILE A 240 -38.56 32.98 -7.00
N THR A 241 -38.00 32.06 -7.79
CA THR A 241 -37.10 31.01 -7.29
C THR A 241 -35.80 31.60 -6.78
N HIS A 242 -35.49 31.32 -5.51
CA HIS A 242 -34.31 31.83 -4.84
C HIS A 242 -33.12 30.87 -4.99
N ASN A 243 -31.93 31.41 -5.22
CA ASN A 243 -30.70 30.69 -4.88
C ASN A 243 -30.50 30.86 -3.37
N ILE A 244 -30.29 29.78 -2.62
CA ILE A 244 -30.19 29.88 -1.15
C ILE A 244 -28.88 30.59 -0.78
N ALA A 245 -28.91 31.92 -0.74
CA ALA A 245 -27.83 32.75 -0.27
C ALA A 245 -27.57 32.45 1.21
N LYS A 246 -26.33 32.09 1.54
CA LYS A 246 -25.97 31.70 2.91
C LYS A 246 -25.68 32.91 3.77
N ARG A 247 -26.13 32.87 5.02
CA ARG A 247 -25.81 33.90 6.00
C ARG A 247 -24.32 33.86 6.35
N PRO A 248 -23.61 35.00 6.38
CA PRO A 248 -22.24 35.01 6.89
C PRO A 248 -22.23 34.87 8.42
N ILE A 249 -21.33 34.04 8.94
CA ILE A 249 -21.11 33.86 10.38
C ILE A 249 -20.13 34.92 10.88
N PHE A 250 -20.52 35.67 11.91
CA PHE A 250 -19.71 36.75 12.49
C PHE A 250 -19.55 36.62 14.01
N GLY A 251 -18.50 37.25 14.56
CA GLY A 251 -18.37 37.52 16.00
C GLY A 251 -18.27 36.28 16.88
N SER A 252 -19.07 36.26 17.95
CA SER A 252 -19.09 35.22 18.98
C SER A 252 -19.46 33.84 18.47
N GLU A 253 -20.40 33.73 17.52
CA GLU A 253 -20.79 32.44 16.93
C GLU A 253 -19.62 31.81 16.17
N ARG A 254 -18.79 32.62 15.50
CA ARG A 254 -17.60 32.15 14.78
C ARG A 254 -16.56 31.54 15.74
N LYS A 255 -16.34 32.19 16.90
CA LYS A 255 -15.43 31.70 17.95
C LYS A 255 -15.94 30.41 18.58
N LYS A 256 -17.23 30.36 18.95
CA LYS A 256 -17.88 29.19 19.53
C LYS A 256 -17.75 27.95 18.62
N ILE A 257 -18.03 28.10 17.33
CA ILE A 257 -17.85 27.02 16.35
C ILE A 257 -16.39 26.57 16.28
N GLY A 258 -15.44 27.51 16.32
CA GLY A 258 -14.01 27.22 16.27
C GLY A 258 -13.51 26.46 17.50
N GLU A 259 -13.90 26.89 18.69
CA GLU A 259 -13.61 26.22 19.95
C GLU A 259 -14.20 24.81 19.98
N GLU A 260 -15.46 24.66 19.58
CA GLU A 260 -16.14 23.36 19.51
C GLU A 260 -15.42 22.40 18.54
N LEU A 261 -15.03 22.88 17.35
CA LEU A 261 -14.30 22.07 16.36
C LEU A 261 -12.91 21.62 16.81
N ILE A 262 -12.27 22.36 17.72
CA ILE A 262 -10.96 22.02 18.27
C ILE A 262 -11.11 21.09 19.47
N THR A 263 -11.95 21.43 20.44
CA THR A 263 -12.14 20.67 21.69
C THR A 263 -12.74 19.29 21.44
N THR A 264 -13.73 19.20 20.56
CA THR A 264 -14.38 17.92 20.19
C THR A 264 -13.62 17.14 19.12
N ASN A 265 -12.60 17.75 18.51
CA ASN A 265 -11.85 17.21 17.38
C ASN A 265 -12.72 16.69 16.20
N ILE A 266 -13.90 17.28 15.98
CA ILE A 266 -14.80 16.87 14.89
C ILE A 266 -14.31 17.43 13.54
N ALA A 267 -14.47 16.63 12.47
CA ALA A 267 -14.17 17.08 11.11
C ALA A 267 -15.17 18.15 10.64
N PRO A 268 -14.75 19.22 9.92
CA PRO A 268 -15.66 20.26 9.43
C PRO A 268 -16.87 19.74 8.63
N SER A 269 -16.69 18.65 7.89
CA SER A 269 -17.76 17.96 7.17
C SER A 269 -18.76 17.29 8.11
N GLN A 270 -18.26 16.61 9.13
CA GLN A 270 -19.09 15.93 10.12
C GLN A 270 -19.85 16.94 10.99
N TYR A 271 -19.18 18.02 11.40
CA TYR A 271 -19.83 19.14 12.09
C TYR A 271 -21.00 19.71 11.29
N ARG A 272 -20.80 19.97 9.99
CA ARG A 272 -21.87 20.43 9.11
C ARG A 272 -23.02 19.43 9.00
N ARG A 273 -22.74 18.13 8.95
CA ARG A 273 -23.77 17.07 8.90
C ARG A 273 -24.60 17.03 10.18
N LEU A 274 -23.97 17.06 11.34
CA LEU A 274 -24.67 17.08 12.63
C LEU A 274 -25.58 18.30 12.75
N ARG A 275 -25.10 19.47 12.31
CA ARG A 275 -25.92 20.70 12.26
C ARG A 275 -27.07 20.60 11.25
N ALA A 276 -26.85 19.92 10.12
CA ALA A 276 -27.87 19.72 9.10
C ALA A 276 -29.05 18.84 9.57
N VAL A 277 -28.82 17.87 10.47
CA VAL A 277 -29.90 17.05 11.05
C VAL A 277 -30.96 17.90 11.75
N ASN A 278 -30.52 18.98 12.42
CA ASN A 278 -31.42 19.86 13.17
C ASN A 278 -31.98 21.02 12.34
N GLU A 279 -31.30 21.41 11.26
CA GLU A 279 -31.63 22.62 10.47
C GLU A 279 -32.29 22.33 9.11
N ILE A 280 -32.27 21.08 8.60
CA ILE A 280 -32.95 20.69 7.35
C ILE A 280 -34.31 20.06 7.68
N GLN A 281 -35.38 20.76 7.34
CA GLN A 281 -36.74 20.21 7.33
C GLN A 281 -37.20 20.06 5.86
N GLU A 282 -37.79 18.91 5.50
CA GLU A 282 -38.36 18.63 4.17
C GLU A 282 -37.38 18.70 2.98
N GLY A 283 -36.10 18.39 3.22
CA GLY A 283 -35.10 18.28 2.14
C GLY A 283 -34.56 19.61 1.58
N ILE A 284 -34.96 20.75 2.15
CA ILE A 284 -34.49 22.08 1.73
C ILE A 284 -33.42 22.60 2.70
N GLU A 285 -32.25 22.96 2.17
CA GLU A 285 -31.14 23.45 2.98
C GLU A 285 -31.45 24.82 3.65
N SER A 286 -31.16 24.97 4.95
CA SER A 286 -31.34 26.25 5.67
C SER A 286 -30.35 27.35 5.24
N SER A 287 -30.75 28.62 5.29
CA SER A 287 -29.83 29.75 5.07
C SER A 287 -28.83 29.92 6.23
N SER A 288 -29.18 29.39 7.42
CA SER A 288 -28.34 29.32 8.62
C SER A 288 -27.22 28.28 8.53
N LEU A 289 -27.41 27.22 7.72
CA LEU A 289 -26.43 26.14 7.61
C LEU A 289 -25.18 26.62 6.85
N PRO A 290 -23.99 26.68 7.47
CA PRO A 290 -22.82 27.24 6.81
C PRO A 290 -22.28 26.38 5.66
N LYS A 291 -21.61 27.03 4.69
CA LYS A 291 -20.80 26.31 3.71
C LYS A 291 -19.62 25.62 4.39
N LEU A 292 -19.26 24.44 3.90
CA LEU A 292 -18.12 23.66 4.40
C LEU A 292 -16.81 24.46 4.42
N GLU A 293 -16.57 25.28 3.41
CA GLU A 293 -15.38 26.14 3.31
C GLU A 293 -15.28 27.17 4.44
N VAL A 294 -16.43 27.70 4.90
CA VAL A 294 -16.48 28.65 6.02
C VAL A 294 -16.09 27.96 7.31
N ILE A 295 -16.61 26.74 7.55
CA ILE A 295 -16.29 25.94 8.75
C ILE A 295 -14.81 25.54 8.74
N ARG A 296 -14.26 25.15 7.57
CA ARG A 296 -12.82 24.89 7.41
C ARG A 296 -11.98 26.13 7.77
N LYS A 297 -12.40 27.31 7.30
CA LYS A 297 -11.71 28.57 7.61
C LYS A 297 -11.78 28.91 9.10
N ILE A 298 -12.93 28.69 9.75
CA ILE A 298 -13.09 28.87 11.20
C ILE A 298 -12.12 27.98 11.97
N LYS A 299 -12.10 26.68 11.68
CA LYS A 299 -11.16 25.74 12.32
C LYS A 299 -9.71 26.18 12.16
N HIS A 300 -9.33 26.61 10.95
CA HIS A 300 -7.97 27.10 10.68
C HIS A 300 -7.63 28.38 11.45
N GLU A 301 -8.54 29.35 11.53
CA GLU A 301 -8.34 30.59 12.28
C GLU A 301 -8.15 30.29 13.77
N SER A 302 -9.03 29.48 14.37
CA SER A 302 -8.92 29.09 15.77
C SER A 302 -7.66 28.27 16.07
N GLN A 303 -7.25 27.37 15.16
CA GLN A 303 -5.96 26.68 15.29
C GLN A 303 -4.76 27.62 15.17
N SER A 304 -4.88 28.69 14.37
CA SER A 304 -3.80 29.66 14.20
C SER A 304 -3.62 30.56 15.43
N GLU A 305 -4.68 30.79 16.20
CA GLU A 305 -4.64 31.52 17.48
C GLU A 305 -3.90 30.75 18.58
N LEU A 306 -3.88 29.41 18.51
CA LEU A 306 -3.13 28.55 19.44
C LEU A 306 -1.61 28.49 19.17
N ARG A 307 -1.14 29.07 18.06
CA ARG A 307 0.27 29.00 17.67
C ARG A 307 1.12 29.95 18.51
N LEU A 308 2.29 29.47 18.93
CA LEU A 308 3.28 30.28 19.65
C LEU A 308 3.77 31.49 18.83
N ASN A 309 3.85 31.36 17.51
CA ASN A 309 4.21 32.45 16.61
C ASN A 309 3.66 32.24 15.20
N LYS A 310 3.43 33.33 14.45
CA LYS A 310 3.05 33.26 13.03
C LYS A 310 4.18 32.67 12.17
N ASP A 311 5.43 32.98 12.49
CA ASP A 311 6.60 32.37 11.84
C ASP A 311 6.90 31.00 12.50
N PRO A 312 6.86 29.89 11.74
CA PRO A 312 7.17 28.57 12.27
C PRO A 312 8.61 28.42 12.74
N ILE A 313 9.59 29.11 12.15
CA ILE A 313 11.01 29.01 12.55
C ILE A 313 11.20 29.68 13.92
N LEU A 314 10.63 30.88 14.07
CA LEU A 314 10.64 31.59 15.36
C LEU A 314 9.87 30.83 16.43
N ALA A 315 8.75 30.18 16.07
CA ALA A 315 8.02 29.31 17.00
C ALA A 315 8.89 28.15 17.52
N VAL A 316 9.73 27.54 16.68
CA VAL A 316 10.68 26.49 17.11
C VAL A 316 11.76 27.04 18.05
N GLN A 317 12.24 28.27 17.81
CA GLN A 317 13.19 28.94 18.72
C GLN A 317 12.56 29.20 20.09
N ILE A 318 11.29 29.61 20.13
CA ILE A 318 10.52 29.76 21.37
C ILE A 318 10.36 28.40 22.06
N LEU A 319 10.01 27.34 21.31
CA LEU A 319 9.88 25.99 21.83
C LEU A 319 11.16 25.47 22.49
N LYS A 320 12.34 25.79 21.95
CA LYS A 320 13.62 25.35 22.54
C LYS A 320 13.80 25.80 23.99
N ASN A 321 13.25 26.97 24.33
CA ASN A 321 13.33 27.57 25.67
C ASN A 321 12.09 27.29 26.53
N ASN A 322 11.07 26.62 25.97
CA ASN A 322 9.88 26.24 26.71
C ASN A 322 10.23 25.18 27.78
N PRO A 323 9.75 25.31 29.03
CA PRO A 323 10.02 24.35 30.11
C PRO A 323 9.74 22.89 29.74
N ASP A 324 8.64 22.62 29.04
CA ASP A 324 8.18 21.26 28.68
C ASP A 324 9.08 20.60 27.62
N MET A 325 9.80 21.42 26.86
CA MET A 325 10.63 20.99 25.73
C MET A 325 12.13 21.22 25.97
N LYS A 326 12.47 21.75 27.15
CA LYS A 326 13.83 22.13 27.52
C LYS A 326 14.76 20.94 27.41
N GLY A 327 15.84 21.11 26.66
CA GLY A 327 16.85 20.07 26.46
C GLY A 327 16.49 18.97 25.44
N CYS A 328 15.31 19.02 24.79
CA CYS A 328 14.95 18.11 23.70
C CYS A 328 15.40 18.64 22.32
N ILE A 329 15.29 19.96 22.12
CA ILE A 329 15.79 20.64 20.92
C ILE A 329 17.24 21.07 21.17
N LYS A 330 18.19 20.42 20.51
CA LYS A 330 19.62 20.59 20.79
C LYS A 330 20.23 21.72 19.99
N ASN A 331 19.90 21.78 18.70
CA ASN A 331 20.40 22.83 17.81
C ASN A 331 19.36 23.22 16.77
N ILE A 332 19.45 24.47 16.28
CA ILE A 332 18.60 25.03 15.24
C ILE A 332 19.50 25.78 14.25
N GLY A 333 19.48 25.39 12.98
CA GLY A 333 20.04 26.15 11.87
C GLY A 333 18.94 26.91 11.14
N LEU A 334 19.26 28.12 10.65
CA LEU A 334 18.29 28.98 9.95
C LEU A 334 18.48 28.94 8.43
N ASP A 335 19.73 28.88 7.95
CA ASP A 335 20.05 28.77 6.53
C ASP A 335 21.39 28.02 6.29
N PRO A 336 21.37 26.74 5.86
CA PRO A 336 20.17 25.94 5.66
C PRO A 336 19.43 25.66 6.97
N PHE A 337 18.11 25.53 6.89
CA PHE A 337 17.26 25.20 8.02
C PHE A 337 17.47 23.75 8.50
N PHE A 338 17.72 23.58 9.80
CA PHE A 338 17.71 22.27 10.46
C PHE A 338 17.33 22.35 11.94
N VAL A 339 16.88 21.24 12.52
CA VAL A 339 16.61 21.08 13.95
C VAL A 339 17.13 19.73 14.40
N TYR A 340 17.98 19.71 15.42
CA TYR A 340 18.51 18.51 16.05
C TYR A 340 17.67 18.14 17.27
N LEU A 341 17.20 16.89 17.33
CA LEU A 341 16.23 16.41 18.31
C LEU A 341 16.71 15.13 18.99
N TRP A 342 16.94 15.20 20.30
CA TRP A 342 17.06 14.03 21.18
C TRP A 342 16.95 14.45 22.64
N THR A 343 16.59 13.52 23.51
CA THR A 343 16.51 13.71 24.96
C THR A 343 17.70 13.05 25.65
N ASN A 344 17.99 13.47 26.89
CA ASN A 344 19.02 12.81 27.70
C ASN A 344 18.62 11.37 28.05
N THR A 345 17.32 11.08 28.16
CA THR A 345 16.80 9.72 28.38
C THR A 345 17.11 8.82 27.18
N GLN A 346 16.87 9.29 25.95
CA GLN A 346 17.24 8.54 24.73
C GLN A 346 18.74 8.22 24.71
N LEU A 347 19.58 9.22 25.03
CA LEU A 347 21.03 9.04 25.07
C LEU A 347 21.44 7.99 26.10
N HIS A 348 20.90 8.07 27.31
CA HIS A 348 21.18 7.11 28.38
C HIS A 348 20.79 5.68 27.99
N VAL A 349 19.60 5.50 27.44
CA VAL A 349 19.11 4.17 27.01
C VAL A 349 19.93 3.63 25.85
N PHE A 350 20.27 4.47 24.86
CA PHE A 350 21.13 4.08 23.74
C PHE A 350 22.54 3.65 24.21
N ASN A 351 23.16 4.42 25.10
CA ASN A 351 24.49 4.08 25.62
C ASN A 351 24.46 2.77 26.41
N LYS A 352 23.40 2.54 27.20
CA LYS A 352 23.20 1.27 27.90
C LYS A 352 23.04 0.11 26.90
N TYR A 353 22.23 0.30 25.86
CA TYR A 353 22.06 -0.67 24.77
C TYR A 353 23.39 -1.03 24.10
N CYS A 354 24.22 -0.04 23.73
CA CYS A 354 25.51 -0.30 23.09
C CYS A 354 26.54 -1.00 24.00
N LYS A 355 26.41 -0.85 25.34
CA LYS A 355 27.30 -1.49 26.32
C LYS A 355 26.88 -2.90 26.68
N GLU A 356 25.57 -3.12 26.86
CA GLU A 356 25.00 -4.40 27.30
C GLU A 356 24.74 -5.36 26.11
N ASP A 357 24.40 -4.83 24.93
CA ASP A 357 24.04 -5.61 23.73
C ASP A 357 25.02 -5.36 22.56
N TYR A 358 24.88 -6.16 21.49
CA TYR A 358 25.47 -5.83 20.19
C TYR A 358 24.67 -4.69 19.55
N GLY A 359 25.12 -3.46 19.78
CA GLY A 359 24.41 -2.24 19.40
C GLY A 359 24.30 -2.06 17.89
N ILE A 360 23.10 -2.23 17.33
CA ILE A 360 22.76 -2.00 15.92
C ILE A 360 21.92 -0.73 15.81
N LEU A 361 22.38 0.22 14.98
CA LEU A 361 21.68 1.48 14.72
C LEU A 361 21.25 1.55 13.26
N SER A 362 19.95 1.71 13.02
CA SER A 362 19.39 1.92 11.69
C SER A 362 19.22 3.42 11.43
N ILE A 363 19.84 3.96 10.37
CA ILE A 363 19.73 5.38 10.03
C ILE A 363 19.06 5.53 8.67
N ASP A 364 17.96 6.27 8.63
CA ASP A 364 17.21 6.53 7.40
C ASP A 364 16.50 7.90 7.47
N ALA A 365 15.91 8.34 6.37
CA ALA A 365 15.22 9.61 6.26
C ALA A 365 13.90 9.52 5.50
N THR A 366 12.91 10.31 5.92
CA THR A 366 11.62 10.38 5.24
C THR A 366 11.13 11.81 5.02
N GLY A 367 10.51 12.03 3.86
CA GLY A 367 9.90 13.30 3.48
C GLY A 367 8.39 13.36 3.72
N GLY A 368 7.81 14.54 3.49
CA GLY A 368 6.36 14.76 3.49
C GLY A 368 5.70 14.87 4.87
N ILE A 369 6.50 15.00 5.93
CA ILE A 369 6.01 15.13 7.31
C ILE A 369 5.74 16.59 7.67
N VAL A 370 6.67 17.48 7.35
CA VAL A 370 6.56 18.91 7.68
C VAL A 370 6.51 19.78 6.41
N ARG A 371 5.80 20.91 6.51
CA ARG A 371 5.67 21.91 5.43
C ARG A 371 6.95 22.74 5.32
N SER A 372 7.26 23.20 4.12
CA SER A 372 8.29 24.23 3.93
C SER A 372 7.93 25.51 4.69
N ALA A 373 8.92 26.11 5.34
CA ALA A 373 8.81 27.39 6.02
C ALA A 373 9.24 28.54 5.11
N THR A 374 8.88 29.78 5.45
CA THR A 374 9.40 30.98 4.77
C THR A 374 10.62 31.45 5.55
N LYS A 375 11.74 31.65 4.85
CA LYS A 375 12.99 32.17 5.40
C LYS A 375 12.92 33.69 5.59
N PRO A 376 13.81 34.28 6.41
CA PRO A 376 13.92 35.73 6.54
C PRO A 376 14.15 36.47 5.20
N SER A 377 14.77 35.82 4.21
CA SER A 377 14.96 36.37 2.86
C SER A 377 13.67 36.49 2.04
N GLY A 378 12.57 35.88 2.49
CA GLY A 378 11.32 35.75 1.73
C GLY A 378 11.22 34.47 0.90
N ASP A 379 12.31 33.74 0.72
CA ASP A 379 12.32 32.44 0.02
C ASP A 379 11.72 31.33 0.89
N LYS A 380 11.28 30.24 0.27
CA LYS A 380 10.86 29.04 1.02
C LYS A 380 12.05 28.12 1.27
N THR A 381 12.00 27.40 2.39
CA THR A 381 12.89 26.26 2.61
C THR A 381 12.69 25.21 1.52
N LYS A 382 13.75 24.48 1.21
CA LYS A 382 13.66 23.24 0.42
C LYS A 382 12.82 22.22 1.18
N HIS A 383 12.61 21.06 0.56
CA HIS A 383 11.93 19.95 1.24
C HIS A 383 12.69 19.60 2.53
N ILE A 384 11.97 19.56 3.64
CA ILE A 384 12.55 19.19 4.94
C ILE A 384 12.28 17.71 5.15
N PHE A 385 13.34 16.95 5.38
CA PHE A 385 13.28 15.52 5.69
C PHE A 385 13.50 15.32 7.18
N LEU A 386 12.83 14.30 7.72
CA LEU A 386 13.10 13.76 9.04
C LEU A 386 14.09 12.61 8.89
N TYR A 387 15.31 12.81 9.39
CA TYR A 387 16.31 11.77 9.60
C TYR A 387 16.13 11.18 10.99
N GLU A 388 16.25 9.87 11.12
CA GLU A 388 16.18 9.16 12.41
C GLU A 388 17.25 8.09 12.50
N GLY A 389 17.92 8.03 13.65
CA GLY A 389 18.67 6.86 14.10
C GLY A 389 17.80 6.04 15.04
N THR A 390 17.46 4.82 14.64
CA THR A 390 16.47 3.96 15.31
C THR A 390 17.12 2.66 15.78
N ILE A 391 16.76 2.20 16.98
CA ILE A 391 17.21 0.92 17.54
C ILE A 391 16.02 -0.01 17.82
N ARG A 392 16.33 -1.29 17.97
CA ARG A 392 15.39 -2.31 18.49
C ARG A 392 16.13 -3.22 19.45
N HIS A 393 15.62 -3.36 20.67
CA HIS A 393 16.13 -4.37 21.60
C HIS A 393 15.64 -5.76 21.17
N LYS A 394 16.57 -6.65 20.83
CA LYS A 394 16.26 -8.02 20.36
C LYS A 394 15.52 -8.86 21.42
N HIS A 395 15.72 -8.55 22.70
CA HIS A 395 15.17 -9.32 23.84
C HIS A 395 13.83 -8.79 24.36
N LEU A 396 13.28 -7.73 23.78
CA LEU A 396 12.00 -7.15 24.20
C LEU A 396 10.93 -7.47 23.14
N LYS A 397 9.65 -7.57 23.55
CA LYS A 397 8.51 -7.82 22.65
C LYS A 397 8.52 -6.83 21.47
N LYS A 398 7.88 -7.20 20.35
CA LYS A 398 7.85 -6.49 19.04
C LYS A 398 7.55 -4.97 19.09
N GLU A 399 7.12 -4.43 20.22
CA GLU A 399 6.70 -3.04 20.42
C GLU A 399 7.82 -2.08 20.87
N ASN A 400 9.05 -2.55 21.13
CA ASN A 400 10.14 -1.69 21.65
C ASN A 400 11.16 -1.25 20.58
N GLN A 401 10.67 -0.62 19.50
CA GLN A 401 11.50 0.13 18.55
C GLN A 401 11.26 1.63 18.71
N TYR A 402 12.32 2.43 18.72
CA TYR A 402 12.21 3.88 18.91
C TYR A 402 13.45 4.60 18.38
N PRO A 403 13.29 5.85 17.90
CA PRO A 403 14.42 6.67 17.49
C PRO A 403 15.19 7.17 18.71
N VAL A 404 16.53 7.11 18.66
CA VAL A 404 17.46 7.59 19.70
C VAL A 404 18.05 8.95 19.37
N THR A 405 18.00 9.35 18.10
CA THR A 405 18.37 10.68 17.63
C THR A 405 17.61 10.99 16.35
N SER A 406 17.29 12.27 16.14
CA SER A 406 16.56 12.71 14.95
C SER A 406 17.01 14.09 14.49
N MET A 407 16.85 14.35 13.19
CA MET A 407 17.10 15.66 12.59
C MET A 407 16.01 15.99 11.58
N LEU A 408 15.40 17.17 11.72
CA LEU A 408 14.68 17.81 10.61
C LEU A 408 15.68 18.66 9.85
N SER A 409 15.84 18.48 8.54
CA SER A 409 16.79 19.26 7.76
C SER A 409 16.32 19.48 6.33
N GLU A 410 16.60 20.66 5.77
CA GLU A 410 16.50 20.92 4.33
C GLU A 410 17.81 20.65 3.57
N ALA A 411 18.90 20.42 4.31
CA ALA A 411 20.20 20.04 3.78
C ALA A 411 20.40 18.52 3.87
N HIS A 412 20.63 17.90 2.71
CA HIS A 412 20.74 16.44 2.54
C HIS A 412 22.14 15.98 2.07
N ASN A 413 23.15 16.83 2.22
CA ASN A 413 24.52 16.49 1.85
C ASN A 413 25.25 15.79 3.01
N SER A 414 26.38 15.15 2.70
CA SER A 414 27.16 14.39 3.69
C SER A 414 27.63 15.26 4.86
N VAL A 415 28.00 16.53 4.62
CA VAL A 415 28.47 17.45 5.67
C VAL A 415 27.37 17.74 6.69
N ALA A 416 26.15 18.03 6.23
CA ALA A 416 25.03 18.33 7.11
C ALA A 416 24.65 17.12 7.99
N ILE A 417 24.59 15.93 7.38
CA ILE A 417 24.28 14.69 8.09
C ILE A 417 25.39 14.33 9.07
N TYR A 418 26.66 14.44 8.65
CA TYR A 418 27.82 14.23 9.52
C TYR A 418 27.79 15.17 10.72
N THR A 419 27.52 16.46 10.50
CA THR A 419 27.49 17.46 11.57
C THR A 419 26.45 17.13 12.63
N TRP A 420 25.28 16.61 12.23
CA TRP A 420 24.26 16.12 13.15
C TRP A 420 24.74 14.93 13.99
N LEU A 421 25.30 13.90 13.34
CA LEU A 421 25.81 12.71 14.01
C LEU A 421 26.98 13.05 14.94
N ALA A 422 27.92 13.88 14.49
CA ALA A 422 29.05 14.35 15.27
C ALA A 422 28.60 15.17 16.49
N HIS A 423 27.56 16.00 16.37
CA HIS A 423 26.97 16.68 17.53
C HIS A 423 26.37 15.69 18.52
N TRP A 424 25.67 14.67 18.05
CA TRP A 424 25.08 13.65 18.91
C TRP A 424 26.17 12.87 19.68
N ILE A 425 27.23 12.44 19.00
CA ILE A 425 28.40 11.78 19.61
C ILE A 425 29.08 12.71 20.61
N LYS A 426 29.33 13.98 20.26
CA LYS A 426 29.93 14.98 21.17
C LYS A 426 29.09 15.22 22.43
N ASN A 427 27.78 14.99 22.36
CA ASN A 427 26.89 15.07 23.53
C ASN A 427 26.88 13.78 24.37
N GLY A 428 27.75 12.80 24.07
CA GLY A 428 27.98 11.60 24.87
C GLY A 428 27.36 10.33 24.31
N ALA A 429 27.00 10.26 23.02
CA ALA A 429 26.49 9.02 22.43
C ALA A 429 27.63 8.00 22.22
N GLU A 430 27.41 6.76 22.62
CA GLU A 430 28.37 5.66 22.41
C GLU A 430 28.49 5.29 20.92
N ASN A 431 29.61 4.70 20.50
CA ASN A 431 29.74 4.21 19.12
C ASN A 431 29.01 2.85 18.98
N PRO A 432 27.99 2.72 18.09
CA PRO A 432 27.38 1.43 17.81
C PRO A 432 28.38 0.43 17.20
N LYS A 433 28.08 -0.87 17.31
CA LYS A 433 28.90 -1.92 16.70
C LYS A 433 28.57 -2.12 15.23
N GLU A 434 27.32 -1.85 14.84
CA GLU A 434 26.85 -1.96 13.47
C GLU A 434 25.88 -0.82 13.15
N ILE A 435 26.01 -0.25 11.95
CA ILE A 435 25.08 0.74 11.40
C ILE A 435 24.52 0.21 10.09
N VAL A 436 23.19 0.30 9.95
CA VAL A 436 22.48 -0.06 8.72
C VAL A 436 21.84 1.18 8.12
N CYS A 437 22.05 1.42 6.84
CA CYS A 437 21.45 2.54 6.12
C CYS A 437 21.14 2.17 4.67
N ASP A 438 20.44 3.05 3.96
CA ASP A 438 20.18 2.87 2.53
C ASP A 438 21.41 3.22 1.67
N MET A 439 21.35 2.93 0.36
CA MET A 439 22.44 3.21 -0.60
C MET A 439 22.63 4.70 -0.95
N SER A 440 22.25 5.61 -0.05
CA SER A 440 22.49 7.05 -0.22
C SER A 440 23.96 7.36 0.04
N LEU A 441 24.70 7.75 -1.00
CA LEU A 441 26.12 8.14 -0.85
C LEU A 441 26.31 9.24 0.20
N ALA A 442 25.42 10.24 0.25
CA ALA A 442 25.51 11.30 1.24
C ALA A 442 25.43 10.75 2.68
N LEU A 443 24.56 9.76 2.91
CA LEU A 443 24.39 9.11 4.20
C LEU A 443 25.59 8.21 4.55
N LEU A 444 26.06 7.40 3.59
CA LEU A 444 27.25 6.56 3.73
C LEU A 444 28.49 7.38 4.11
N TYR A 445 28.80 8.44 3.35
CA TYR A 445 29.94 9.31 3.65
C TYR A 445 29.83 9.94 5.04
N ALA A 446 28.63 10.39 5.42
CA ALA A 446 28.41 11.00 6.73
C ALA A 446 28.60 10.02 7.88
N ILE A 447 28.11 8.78 7.73
CA ILE A 447 28.23 7.71 8.73
C ILE A 447 29.70 7.30 8.89
N ILE A 448 30.42 7.12 7.78
CA ILE A 448 31.84 6.77 7.80
C ILE A 448 32.64 7.83 8.56
N LEU A 449 32.45 9.11 8.22
CA LEU A 449 33.10 10.22 8.91
C LEU A 449 32.75 10.30 10.41
N ALA A 450 31.53 9.90 10.80
CA ALA A 450 31.07 10.00 12.18
C ALA A 450 31.52 8.83 13.07
N PHE A 451 31.56 7.60 12.53
CA PHE A 451 31.65 6.38 13.35
C PHE A 451 32.88 5.50 13.08
N THR A 452 33.72 5.87 12.11
CA THR A 452 34.95 5.16 11.76
C THR A 452 36.17 6.09 11.85
N SER A 453 37.38 5.54 11.78
CA SER A 453 38.60 6.34 11.69
C SER A 453 38.88 6.86 10.26
N CYS A 454 38.10 6.39 9.27
CA CYS A 454 38.25 6.69 7.86
C CYS A 454 37.73 8.10 7.52
N LYS A 455 38.43 8.77 6.59
CA LYS A 455 38.04 10.09 6.05
C LYS A 455 37.22 9.98 4.77
N THR A 456 37.29 8.84 4.07
CA THR A 456 36.56 8.61 2.84
C THR A 456 35.99 7.20 2.79
N LEU A 457 35.00 7.00 1.90
CA LEU A 457 34.42 5.68 1.64
C LEU A 457 35.44 4.72 1.04
N GLU A 458 36.32 5.21 0.17
CA GLU A 458 37.39 4.44 -0.45
C GLU A 458 38.38 3.91 0.59
N GLN A 459 38.75 4.72 1.59
CA GLN A 459 39.61 4.28 2.68
C GLN A 459 38.95 3.15 3.49
N TYR A 460 37.66 3.28 3.79
CA TYR A 460 36.92 2.23 4.49
C TYR A 460 36.86 0.94 3.66
N LEU A 461 36.57 1.04 2.36
CA LEU A 461 36.55 -0.12 1.46
C LEU A 461 37.93 -0.77 1.32
N GLN A 462 39.02 0.01 1.34
CA GLN A 462 40.38 -0.52 1.32
C GLN A 462 40.68 -1.34 2.58
N ILE A 463 40.31 -0.85 3.76
CA ILE A 463 40.44 -1.61 5.03
C ILE A 463 39.62 -2.90 4.98
N CYS A 464 38.39 -2.84 4.46
CA CYS A 464 37.56 -4.03 4.27
C CYS A 464 38.24 -5.04 3.34
N PHE A 465 38.83 -4.57 2.24
CA PHE A 465 39.53 -5.42 1.28
C PHE A 465 40.73 -6.12 1.91
N GLU A 466 41.56 -5.38 2.65
CA GLU A 466 42.74 -5.93 3.33
C GLU A 466 42.36 -6.95 4.40
N ALA A 467 41.28 -6.70 5.16
CA ALA A 467 40.79 -7.63 6.16
C ALA A 467 40.26 -8.95 5.57
N ILE A 468 39.69 -8.90 4.36
CA ILE A 468 39.11 -10.06 3.69
C ILE A 468 40.19 -10.86 2.93
N PHE A 469 40.98 -10.19 2.10
CA PHE A 469 41.91 -10.85 1.17
C PHE A 469 43.30 -11.11 1.76
N PHE A 470 43.74 -10.31 2.73
CA PHE A 470 45.04 -10.48 3.39
C PHE A 470 44.91 -10.93 4.85
N GLN A 471 43.70 -11.28 5.29
CA GLN A 471 43.38 -11.74 6.65
C GLN A 471 43.90 -10.80 7.75
N GLN A 472 43.97 -9.50 7.45
CA GLN A 472 44.36 -8.48 8.42
C GLN A 472 43.24 -8.25 9.45
N PRO A 473 43.58 -7.87 10.70
CA PRO A 473 42.56 -7.59 11.70
C PRO A 473 41.71 -6.38 11.28
N PHE A 474 40.38 -6.54 11.35
CA PHE A 474 39.45 -5.44 11.09
C PHE A 474 39.43 -4.47 12.28
N ASN A 475 40.19 -3.39 12.19
CA ASN A 475 40.44 -2.47 13.32
C ASN A 475 39.39 -1.36 13.49
N GLU A 476 38.38 -1.28 12.61
CA GLU A 476 37.34 -0.27 12.72
C GLU A 476 36.28 -0.63 13.77
N LYS A 477 35.84 0.37 14.52
CA LYS A 477 34.96 0.17 15.69
C LYS A 477 33.50 -0.13 15.32
N CYS A 478 33.11 0.15 14.08
CA CYS A 478 31.74 0.04 13.61
C CYS A 478 31.68 -0.63 12.22
N PHE A 479 30.81 -1.62 12.09
CA PHE A 479 30.48 -2.27 10.83
C PHE A 479 29.42 -1.45 10.08
N ILE A 480 29.74 -0.93 8.90
CA ILE A 480 28.81 -0.15 8.07
C ILE A 480 28.15 -1.07 7.06
N ARG A 481 26.81 -1.10 7.05
CA ARG A 481 26.02 -1.97 6.18
C ARG A 481 24.92 -1.25 5.45
N LEU A 482 24.52 -1.85 4.33
CA LEU A 482 23.43 -1.42 3.50
C LEU A 482 22.17 -2.27 3.75
N ASP A 483 21.00 -1.63 3.70
CA ASP A 483 19.73 -2.35 3.76
C ASP A 483 19.57 -3.28 2.53
N ILE A 484 19.37 -4.56 2.81
CA ILE A 484 19.30 -5.60 1.79
C ILE A 484 18.08 -5.46 0.89
N ALA A 485 16.96 -4.96 1.41
CA ALA A 485 15.73 -4.79 0.64
C ALA A 485 15.87 -3.65 -0.37
N HIS A 486 16.51 -2.54 0.02
CA HIS A 486 16.86 -1.43 -0.86
C HIS A 486 17.89 -1.84 -1.91
N PHE A 487 18.88 -2.65 -1.54
CA PHE A 487 19.82 -3.24 -2.48
C PHE A 487 19.11 -4.11 -3.53
N GLN A 488 18.33 -5.11 -3.09
CA GLN A 488 17.54 -5.99 -3.96
C GLN A 488 16.55 -5.20 -4.85
N ALA A 489 15.91 -4.17 -4.29
CA ALA A 489 15.03 -3.29 -5.04
C ALA A 489 15.79 -2.55 -6.16
N THR A 490 17.03 -2.14 -5.91
CA THR A 490 17.89 -1.48 -6.91
C THR A 490 18.23 -2.42 -8.06
N VAL A 491 18.67 -3.64 -7.77
CA VAL A 491 18.94 -4.69 -8.78
C VAL A 491 17.69 -4.97 -9.61
N SER A 492 16.53 -5.06 -8.95
CA SER A 492 15.25 -5.32 -9.62
C SER A 492 14.79 -4.20 -10.57
N ARG A 493 15.36 -2.99 -10.44
CA ARG A 493 15.03 -1.79 -11.21
C ARG A 493 16.02 -1.51 -12.34
N PHE A 494 17.10 -2.30 -12.48
CA PHE A 494 18.03 -2.20 -13.61
C PHE A 494 17.29 -2.16 -14.95
N SER A 495 17.75 -1.29 -15.85
CA SER A 495 17.14 -1.09 -17.17
C SER A 495 17.12 -2.39 -17.98
N CYS A 496 18.19 -3.18 -17.90
CA CYS A 496 18.30 -4.49 -18.56
C CYS A 496 17.29 -5.52 -18.03
N MET A 497 16.72 -5.34 -16.83
CA MET A 497 15.80 -6.28 -16.18
C MET A 497 14.31 -5.96 -16.44
N LYS A 498 13.96 -4.71 -16.76
CA LYS A 498 12.55 -4.26 -16.87
C LYS A 498 11.77 -4.94 -18.00
N LYS A 499 12.46 -5.30 -19.09
CA LYS A 499 11.86 -5.91 -20.29
C LYS A 499 12.02 -7.43 -20.35
N GLN A 500 12.69 -8.03 -19.36
CA GLN A 500 12.99 -9.46 -19.38
C GLN A 500 11.81 -10.29 -18.94
N HIS A 501 11.79 -11.55 -19.39
CA HIS A 501 10.81 -12.52 -18.96
C HIS A 501 10.87 -12.72 -17.44
N ARG A 502 9.72 -13.05 -16.83
CA ARG A 502 9.58 -13.22 -15.37
C ARG A 502 10.60 -14.20 -14.80
N LEU A 503 10.86 -15.30 -15.51
CA LEU A 503 11.79 -16.35 -15.07
C LEU A 503 13.24 -15.88 -15.09
N THR A 504 13.69 -15.20 -16.15
CA THR A 504 15.03 -14.59 -16.21
C THR A 504 15.21 -13.55 -15.10
N ARG A 505 14.18 -12.74 -14.83
CA ARG A 505 14.21 -11.79 -13.73
C ARG A 505 14.28 -12.48 -12.36
N GLN A 506 13.54 -13.57 -12.17
CA GLN A 506 13.55 -14.35 -10.92
C GLN A 506 14.90 -15.05 -10.71
N PHE A 507 15.49 -15.61 -11.77
CA PHE A 507 16.79 -16.27 -11.76
C PHE A 507 17.88 -15.34 -11.21
N TYR A 508 18.08 -14.18 -11.84
CA TYR A 508 19.13 -13.24 -11.42
C TYR A 508 18.87 -12.60 -10.05
N LEU A 509 17.62 -12.29 -9.70
CA LEU A 509 17.33 -11.71 -8.38
C LEU A 509 17.60 -12.70 -7.24
N ARG A 510 17.36 -14.00 -7.47
CA ARG A 510 17.69 -15.05 -6.51
C ARG A 510 19.19 -15.33 -6.45
N ALA A 511 19.87 -15.40 -7.59
CA ALA A 511 21.32 -15.54 -7.64
C ALA A 511 22.02 -14.40 -6.88
N VAL A 512 21.60 -13.15 -7.09
CA VAL A 512 22.10 -12.01 -6.31
C VAL A 512 21.69 -12.09 -4.85
N GLY A 513 20.50 -12.62 -4.54
CA GLY A 513 20.07 -12.91 -3.17
C GLY A 513 21.03 -13.84 -2.42
N GLN A 514 21.46 -14.92 -3.07
CA GLN A 514 22.47 -15.84 -2.54
C GLN A 514 23.84 -15.17 -2.43
N LEU A 515 24.25 -14.40 -3.44
CA LEU A 515 25.49 -13.62 -3.41
C LEU A 515 25.57 -12.68 -2.19
N CYS A 516 24.45 -12.09 -1.76
CA CYS A 516 24.41 -11.25 -0.57
C CYS A 516 24.63 -12.03 0.74
N GLN A 517 24.39 -13.34 0.74
CA GLN A 517 24.51 -14.21 1.92
C GLN A 517 25.88 -14.90 2.03
N CYS A 518 26.74 -14.79 1.00
CA CYS A 518 28.09 -15.34 1.02
C CYS A 518 28.96 -14.70 2.12
N THR A 519 29.58 -15.53 2.96
CA THR A 519 30.39 -15.11 4.12
C THR A 519 31.90 -15.23 3.90
N ASN A 520 32.33 -15.75 2.75
CA ASN A 520 33.74 -15.93 2.41
C ASN A 520 34.01 -15.60 0.94
N VAL A 521 35.28 -15.35 0.61
CA VAL A 521 35.72 -14.91 -0.73
C VAL A 521 35.45 -15.96 -1.80
N GLU A 522 35.70 -17.24 -1.48
CA GLU A 522 35.58 -18.35 -2.42
C GLU A 522 34.14 -18.54 -2.88
N ASP A 523 33.18 -18.51 -1.97
CA ASP A 523 31.74 -18.60 -2.28
C ASP A 523 31.27 -17.38 -3.11
N VAL A 524 31.77 -16.17 -2.82
CA VAL A 524 31.50 -14.99 -3.66
C VAL A 524 32.08 -15.18 -5.07
N GLN A 525 33.31 -15.67 -5.18
CA GLN A 525 33.96 -15.91 -6.47
C GLN A 525 33.16 -16.91 -7.30
N ASN A 526 32.81 -18.06 -6.72
CA ASN A 526 32.02 -19.11 -7.38
C ASN A 526 30.65 -18.57 -7.85
N MET A 527 29.97 -17.78 -7.01
CA MET A 527 28.72 -17.12 -7.37
C MET A 527 28.90 -16.13 -8.54
N LEU A 528 29.95 -15.31 -8.53
CA LEU A 528 30.22 -14.36 -9.61
C LEU A 528 30.59 -15.06 -10.92
N GLU A 529 31.44 -16.09 -10.85
CA GLU A 529 31.82 -16.90 -12.01
C GLU A 529 30.60 -17.56 -12.65
N ALA A 530 29.70 -18.12 -11.84
CA ALA A 530 28.47 -18.72 -12.34
C ALA A 530 27.52 -17.69 -12.95
N ILE A 531 27.29 -16.56 -12.28
CA ILE A 531 26.42 -15.48 -12.78
C ILE A 531 26.97 -14.92 -14.09
N PHE A 532 28.28 -14.64 -14.17
CA PHE A 532 28.90 -14.05 -15.35
C PHE A 532 28.96 -15.02 -16.53
N THR A 533 29.28 -16.29 -16.29
CA THR A 533 29.31 -17.33 -17.35
C THR A 533 27.93 -17.50 -17.99
N VAL A 534 26.86 -17.60 -17.18
CA VAL A 534 25.48 -17.68 -17.69
C VAL A 534 25.05 -16.38 -18.38
N ALA A 535 25.49 -15.22 -17.87
CA ALA A 535 25.11 -13.94 -18.47
C ALA A 535 25.81 -13.64 -19.80
N TYR A 536 27.03 -14.16 -20.02
CA TYR A 536 27.79 -13.93 -21.25
C TYR A 536 27.55 -14.97 -22.35
N SER A 537 27.10 -16.19 -22.01
CA SER A 537 26.92 -17.27 -22.99
C SER A 537 25.61 -17.14 -23.77
N ASP A 538 25.68 -17.12 -25.11
CA ASP A 538 24.50 -17.09 -25.98
C ASP A 538 23.79 -18.44 -26.11
N THR A 539 24.48 -19.55 -25.79
CA THR A 539 23.96 -20.92 -25.85
C THR A 539 24.09 -21.64 -24.52
N GLU A 540 23.30 -22.69 -24.33
CA GLU A 540 23.29 -23.57 -23.15
C GLU A 540 23.02 -25.03 -23.57
N GLY A 541 22.97 -25.95 -22.62
CA GLY A 541 22.75 -27.37 -22.88
C GLY A 541 23.99 -28.19 -23.15
N LYS A 542 23.87 -29.23 -23.98
CA LYS A 542 24.98 -30.13 -24.31
C LYS A 542 25.76 -29.59 -25.51
N SER A 543 27.07 -29.77 -25.47
CA SER A 543 27.96 -29.51 -26.60
C SER A 543 27.53 -30.35 -27.79
N LEU A 544 27.37 -29.70 -28.94
CA LEU A 544 27.07 -30.38 -30.20
C LEU A 544 28.19 -31.36 -30.63
N ILE A 545 29.40 -31.19 -30.09
CA ILE A 545 30.57 -32.00 -30.43
C ILE A 545 30.71 -33.19 -29.48
N THR A 546 30.68 -32.93 -28.16
CA THR A 546 31.00 -33.96 -27.15
C THR A 546 29.76 -34.60 -26.53
N GLY A 547 28.58 -34.00 -26.66
CA GLY A 547 27.35 -34.45 -26.00
C GLY A 547 27.33 -34.23 -24.48
N ILE A 548 28.35 -33.58 -23.93
CA ILE A 548 28.48 -33.23 -22.50
C ILE A 548 27.96 -31.81 -22.28
N ASN A 549 27.44 -31.50 -21.09
CA ASN A 549 27.01 -30.15 -20.74
C ASN A 549 28.13 -29.14 -20.97
N ILE A 550 27.84 -28.04 -21.67
CA ILE A 550 28.77 -26.92 -21.77
C ILE A 550 28.84 -26.17 -20.43
N LYS A 551 29.90 -25.38 -20.25
CA LYS A 551 30.12 -24.61 -19.01
C LYS A 551 28.92 -23.74 -18.61
N CYS A 552 28.22 -23.13 -19.56
CA CYS A 552 27.02 -22.35 -19.26
C CYS A 552 25.93 -23.20 -18.57
N GLU A 553 25.68 -24.42 -19.06
CA GLU A 553 24.68 -25.32 -18.49
C GLU A 553 25.09 -25.77 -17.08
N GLU A 554 26.36 -26.11 -16.87
CA GLU A 554 26.89 -26.50 -15.55
C GLU A 554 26.68 -25.40 -14.50
N HIS A 555 27.07 -24.16 -14.82
CA HIS A 555 26.92 -23.03 -13.91
C HIS A 555 25.45 -22.65 -13.69
N LYS A 556 24.60 -22.75 -14.73
CA LYS A 556 23.16 -22.52 -14.61
C LYS A 556 22.52 -23.52 -13.66
N GLN A 557 22.80 -24.82 -13.83
CA GLN A 557 22.27 -25.87 -12.96
C GLN A 557 22.79 -25.74 -11.53
N TRP A 558 24.04 -25.33 -11.35
CA TRP A 558 24.60 -25.03 -10.03
C TRP A 558 23.87 -23.85 -9.36
N LEU A 559 23.64 -22.73 -10.08
CA LEU A 559 22.88 -21.59 -9.55
C LEU A 559 21.43 -21.97 -9.19
N ILE A 560 20.77 -22.79 -10.00
CA ILE A 560 19.42 -23.28 -9.71
C ILE A 560 19.43 -24.12 -8.43
N ARG A 561 20.35 -25.08 -8.30
CA ARG A 561 20.52 -25.88 -7.07
C ARG A 561 20.76 -25.00 -5.86
N ARG A 562 21.74 -24.10 -5.93
CA ARG A 562 22.10 -23.13 -4.87
C ARG A 562 20.89 -22.31 -4.42
N CYS A 563 20.10 -21.80 -5.37
CA CYS A 563 18.87 -21.04 -5.07
C CYS A 563 17.70 -21.90 -4.57
N SER A 564 17.73 -23.21 -4.79
CA SER A 564 16.67 -24.15 -4.43
C SER A 564 16.84 -24.76 -3.04
N SER A 565 18.07 -25.17 -2.71
CA SER A 565 18.41 -25.85 -1.46
C SER A 565 19.08 -24.93 -0.42
N GLY A 566 19.74 -23.86 -0.84
CA GLY A 566 20.58 -23.02 0.03
C GLY A 566 21.91 -23.67 0.44
N THR A 567 22.27 -24.84 -0.10
CA THR A 567 23.51 -25.58 0.22
C THR A 567 24.69 -25.14 -0.63
N THR A 568 25.89 -25.05 -0.04
CA THR A 568 27.16 -24.75 -0.73
C THR A 568 27.74 -26.04 -1.31
N GLU A 569 27.54 -26.29 -2.60
CA GLU A 569 28.29 -27.32 -3.33
C GLU A 569 29.51 -26.66 -3.99
N THR A 570 30.69 -27.30 -3.91
CA THR A 570 31.91 -26.83 -4.57
C THR A 570 31.79 -26.99 -6.09
N LEU A 571 32.18 -25.96 -6.84
CA LEU A 571 32.35 -26.02 -8.30
C LEU A 571 33.75 -26.59 -8.59
N ASP A 572 33.84 -27.88 -8.96
CA ASP A 572 35.10 -28.48 -9.44
C ASP A 572 35.37 -28.02 -10.88
N ILE A 573 35.89 -26.80 -11.06
CA ILE A 573 36.29 -26.31 -12.38
C ILE A 573 37.64 -25.59 -12.29
N GLU A 574 38.71 -26.26 -12.76
CA GLU A 574 40.00 -25.62 -12.97
C GLU A 574 39.93 -24.62 -14.15
N LEU A 575 40.01 -23.33 -13.85
CA LEU A 575 40.10 -22.26 -14.85
C LEU A 575 41.55 -21.80 -14.98
N LYS A 576 42.19 -22.06 -16.13
CA LYS A 576 43.55 -21.57 -16.43
C LYS A 576 43.55 -20.05 -16.61
N ILE A 577 44.43 -19.37 -15.88
CA ILE A 577 44.62 -17.91 -15.95
C ILE A 577 45.27 -17.56 -17.29
N VAL A 578 44.59 -16.76 -18.11
CA VAL A 578 45.20 -16.09 -19.27
C VAL A 578 45.06 -14.58 -19.05
N ASN A 579 46.20 -13.89 -18.92
CA ASN A 579 46.25 -12.44 -18.82
C ASN A 579 46.12 -11.84 -20.21
N ASN A 580 44.99 -11.20 -20.51
CA ASN A 580 44.86 -10.28 -21.64
C ASN A 580 44.11 -9.03 -21.17
N GLU A 581 44.77 -7.88 -21.25
CA GLU A 581 44.18 -6.57 -21.02
C GLU A 581 43.29 -6.22 -22.22
N MET A 582 42.03 -5.82 -21.97
CA MET A 582 41.14 -5.32 -23.00
C MET A 582 40.44 -4.05 -22.48
N GLU A 583 40.61 -2.96 -23.23
CA GLU A 583 40.05 -1.66 -22.94
C GLU A 583 38.52 -1.67 -23.08
N LEU A 584 37.82 -1.23 -22.03
CA LEU A 584 36.38 -0.98 -22.04
C LEU A 584 36.16 0.49 -21.69
N GLU A 585 35.47 1.18 -22.59
CA GLU A 585 35.30 2.63 -22.62
C GLU A 585 34.88 3.26 -21.29
N ASN A 586 35.57 4.36 -20.99
CA ASN A 586 35.42 5.25 -19.84
C ASN A 586 33.95 5.58 -19.49
N PHE A 587 33.47 5.04 -18.37
CA PHE A 587 32.33 5.61 -17.65
C PHE A 587 32.83 6.35 -16.41
N LYS A 588 32.53 7.65 -16.35
CA LYS A 588 32.86 8.56 -15.24
C LYS A 588 32.30 8.03 -13.91
N GLU A 589 33.13 7.38 -13.09
CA GLU A 589 32.84 7.13 -11.67
C GLU A 589 33.90 7.76 -10.75
N LYS A 590 33.43 8.37 -9.65
CA LYS A 590 34.25 9.14 -8.69
C LYS A 590 34.86 8.30 -7.56
N ILE A 591 34.43 7.06 -7.37
CA ILE A 591 34.82 6.18 -6.24
C ILE A 591 35.66 5.04 -6.81
N LYS A 592 36.88 4.84 -6.31
CA LYS A 592 37.75 3.71 -6.67
C LYS A 592 37.60 2.61 -5.62
N SER A 593 37.44 1.35 -6.03
CA SER A 593 37.28 0.22 -5.11
C SER A 593 38.02 -1.02 -5.59
N PRO A 594 38.88 -1.64 -4.76
CA PRO A 594 39.63 -2.85 -5.14
C PRO A 594 38.70 -4.06 -5.39
N PHE A 595 37.49 -4.08 -4.80
CA PHE A 595 36.49 -5.11 -5.06
C PHE A 595 35.96 -5.07 -6.48
N GLU A 596 35.86 -3.87 -7.06
CA GLU A 596 35.40 -3.70 -8.43
C GLU A 596 36.44 -4.22 -9.42
N ASP A 597 37.72 -3.90 -9.21
CA ASP A 597 38.83 -4.40 -10.04
C ASP A 597 38.93 -5.93 -9.96
N TRP A 598 38.83 -6.49 -8.75
CA TRP A 598 38.78 -7.93 -8.53
C TRP A 598 37.61 -8.59 -9.28
N ALA A 599 36.39 -8.05 -9.16
CA ALA A 599 35.23 -8.58 -9.87
C ALA A 599 35.32 -8.41 -11.40
N ARG A 600 35.91 -7.32 -11.90
CA ARG A 600 36.17 -7.10 -13.33
C ARG A 600 37.09 -8.18 -13.88
N ASN A 601 38.14 -8.56 -13.14
CA ASN A 601 39.01 -9.66 -13.55
C ASN A 601 38.26 -10.98 -13.70
N ILE A 602 37.32 -11.28 -12.80
CA ILE A 602 36.44 -12.47 -12.92
C ILE A 602 35.56 -12.35 -14.17
N ALA A 603 34.92 -11.21 -14.39
CA ALA A 603 34.07 -10.99 -15.57
C ALA A 603 34.83 -11.15 -16.89
N VAL A 604 36.05 -10.61 -16.99
CA VAL A 604 36.92 -10.76 -18.17
C VAL A 604 37.30 -12.22 -18.40
N LYS A 605 37.65 -12.95 -17.33
CA LYS A 605 37.93 -14.39 -17.40
C LYS A 605 36.71 -15.17 -17.94
N CYS A 606 35.53 -14.98 -17.35
CA CYS A 606 34.30 -15.64 -17.80
C CYS A 606 33.96 -15.32 -19.26
N LYS A 607 34.06 -14.04 -19.66
CA LYS A 607 33.81 -13.62 -21.04
C LYS A 607 34.79 -14.28 -22.02
N THR A 608 36.07 -14.37 -21.64
CA THR A 608 37.09 -15.03 -22.46
C THR A 608 36.83 -16.53 -22.57
N LEU A 609 36.48 -17.20 -21.46
CA LEU A 609 36.13 -18.62 -21.44
C LEU A 609 34.98 -18.94 -22.40
N VAL A 610 33.89 -18.19 -22.32
CA VAL A 610 32.72 -18.35 -23.18
C VAL A 610 33.08 -18.17 -24.66
N ASN A 611 33.97 -17.20 -24.98
CA ASN A 611 34.34 -16.90 -26.37
C ASN A 611 35.41 -17.84 -26.95
N THR A 612 36.32 -18.36 -26.12
CA THR A 612 37.49 -19.14 -26.60
C THR A 612 37.22 -20.63 -26.73
N GLN A 613 36.27 -21.18 -25.96
CA GLN A 613 36.03 -22.62 -25.98
C GLN A 613 35.30 -23.12 -27.24
N ASN A 614 34.70 -22.24 -28.07
CA ASN A 614 33.91 -22.63 -29.26
C ASN A 614 32.86 -23.73 -28.98
N GLU A 615 32.51 -23.93 -27.70
CA GLU A 615 31.53 -24.91 -27.25
C GLU A 615 30.13 -24.32 -27.44
N VAL A 616 29.54 -24.61 -28.60
CA VAL A 616 28.16 -24.24 -28.90
C VAL A 616 27.22 -25.27 -28.30
N GLY A 617 26.34 -24.80 -27.42
CA GLY A 617 25.29 -25.62 -26.82
C GLY A 617 24.18 -25.96 -27.81
N ASP A 618 23.44 -27.04 -27.51
CA ASP A 618 22.32 -27.53 -28.31
C ASP A 618 21.10 -26.58 -28.40
N ARG A 619 21.05 -25.53 -27.56
CA ARG A 619 19.95 -24.55 -27.52
C ARG A 619 20.41 -23.16 -27.10
N GLY A 620 19.58 -22.15 -27.38
CA GLY A 620 19.83 -20.77 -26.98
C GLY A 620 19.59 -20.50 -25.49
N ASN A 621 20.47 -19.73 -24.87
CA ASN A 621 20.38 -19.37 -23.45
C ASN A 621 19.43 -18.18 -23.24
N GLN A 622 18.25 -18.43 -22.68
CA GLN A 622 17.24 -17.40 -22.36
C GLN A 622 17.65 -16.48 -21.19
N GLN A 623 18.71 -16.85 -20.46
CA GLN A 623 19.30 -16.05 -19.39
C GLN A 623 20.50 -15.24 -19.88
N CYS A 624 20.96 -15.36 -21.14
CA CYS A 624 22.02 -14.50 -21.67
C CYS A 624 21.64 -13.02 -21.49
N LEU A 625 22.40 -12.29 -20.69
CA LEU A 625 22.14 -10.89 -20.37
C LEU A 625 23.43 -10.14 -20.04
N PRO A 626 24.33 -9.89 -21.02
CA PRO A 626 25.64 -9.29 -20.75
C PRO A 626 25.55 -7.90 -20.10
N LEU A 627 24.51 -7.13 -20.41
CA LEU A 627 24.26 -5.82 -19.81
C LEU A 627 24.01 -5.89 -18.29
N PHE A 628 23.51 -7.03 -17.78
CA PHE A 628 23.35 -7.23 -16.34
C PHE A 628 24.71 -7.30 -15.63
N VAL A 629 25.72 -7.91 -16.24
CA VAL A 629 27.08 -7.96 -15.69
C VAL A 629 27.62 -6.54 -15.48
N ASN A 630 27.45 -5.66 -16.47
CA ASN A 630 27.92 -4.27 -16.38
C ASN A 630 27.24 -3.50 -15.23
N GLU A 631 25.93 -3.70 -15.00
CA GLU A 631 25.23 -3.06 -13.88
C GLU A 631 25.59 -3.68 -12.52
N LEU A 632 25.82 -5.00 -12.46
CA LEU A 632 26.23 -5.69 -11.24
C LEU A 632 27.65 -5.29 -10.81
N LEU A 633 28.59 -5.16 -11.76
CA LEU A 633 29.96 -4.67 -11.49
C LEU A 633 29.96 -3.30 -10.79
N LYS A 634 29.06 -2.39 -11.18
CA LYS A 634 28.92 -1.08 -10.51
C LYS A 634 28.48 -1.19 -9.05
N LEU A 635 27.78 -2.26 -8.65
CA LEU A 635 27.39 -2.49 -7.27
C LEU A 635 28.47 -3.22 -6.47
N LEU A 636 29.31 -4.03 -7.13
CA LEU A 636 30.40 -4.78 -6.49
C LEU A 636 31.49 -3.89 -5.89
N LYS A 637 31.59 -2.62 -6.31
CA LYS A 637 32.43 -1.63 -5.63
C LYS A 637 32.10 -1.45 -4.14
N LEU A 638 30.84 -1.71 -3.74
CA LEU A 638 30.36 -1.65 -2.36
C LEU A 638 30.11 -3.04 -1.76
N LEU A 639 30.64 -4.11 -2.36
CA LEU A 639 30.44 -5.51 -1.95
C LEU A 639 30.44 -5.71 -0.42
N PRO A 640 31.46 -5.28 0.35
CA PRO A 640 31.50 -5.53 1.80
C PRO A 640 30.36 -4.87 2.58
N LEU A 641 29.68 -3.87 2.02
CA LEU A 641 28.61 -3.14 2.72
C LEU A 641 27.25 -3.82 2.59
N TRP A 642 26.95 -4.47 1.45
CA TRP A 642 25.64 -5.09 1.22
C TRP A 642 25.65 -6.62 1.31
N SER A 643 26.83 -7.26 1.33
CA SER A 643 26.95 -8.71 1.49
C SER A 643 27.33 -9.13 2.92
N ALA A 644 27.37 -10.44 3.15
CA ALA A 644 27.76 -11.06 4.40
C ALA A 644 29.28 -11.32 4.51
N ILE A 645 30.09 -10.93 3.52
CA ILE A 645 31.51 -11.30 3.42
C ILE A 645 32.37 -10.83 4.61
N LEU A 646 31.97 -9.74 5.29
CA LEU A 646 32.66 -9.23 6.47
C LEU A 646 32.19 -9.84 7.79
N ILE A 647 31.11 -10.63 7.81
CA ILE A 647 30.56 -11.19 9.05
C ILE A 647 31.53 -12.05 9.85
N PRO A 648 32.48 -12.79 9.27
CA PRO A 648 33.49 -13.50 10.06
C PRO A 648 34.27 -12.59 11.04
N HIS A 649 34.41 -11.30 10.74
CA HIS A 649 35.02 -10.29 11.64
C HIS A 649 34.03 -9.74 12.69
N PHE A 650 32.73 -10.06 12.57
CA PHE A 650 31.63 -9.60 13.42
C PHE A 650 30.70 -10.75 13.83
N PRO A 651 31.12 -11.65 14.75
CA PRO A 651 30.41 -12.91 15.03
C PRO A 651 28.98 -12.75 15.60
N LYS A 652 28.62 -11.57 16.11
CA LYS A 652 27.27 -11.26 16.62
C LYS A 652 26.37 -10.57 15.57
N ALA A 653 26.90 -10.24 14.40
CA ALA A 653 26.15 -9.67 13.29
C ALA A 653 25.25 -10.73 12.63
N GLN A 654 24.14 -10.29 12.05
CA GLN A 654 23.25 -11.17 11.28
C GLN A 654 23.73 -11.29 9.83
N VAL A 655 23.44 -12.43 9.17
CA VAL A 655 23.78 -12.65 7.74
C VAL A 655 23.29 -11.49 6.87
N THR A 656 22.07 -11.02 7.10
CA THR A 656 21.48 -9.90 6.37
C THR A 656 21.23 -8.70 7.29
N ALA A 657 21.41 -7.49 6.75
CA ALA A 657 21.10 -6.24 7.43
C ALA A 657 19.80 -5.65 6.91
N SER A 658 18.98 -5.09 7.81
CA SER A 658 17.73 -4.43 7.46
C SER A 658 17.48 -3.15 8.26
N SER A 659 17.09 -2.09 7.55
CA SER A 659 16.60 -0.80 8.06
C SER A 659 15.07 -0.79 8.27
N SER A 660 14.40 -1.94 8.16
CA SER A 660 12.93 -2.07 8.34
C SER A 660 12.41 -1.50 9.67
N ILE A 661 13.27 -1.38 10.68
CA ILE A 661 12.97 -0.73 11.96
C ILE A 661 12.67 0.76 11.74
N SER A 662 13.49 1.47 10.96
CA SER A 662 13.28 2.88 10.60
C SER A 662 12.04 3.05 9.73
N GLU A 663 11.85 2.21 8.71
CA GLU A 663 10.64 2.26 7.86
C GLU A 663 9.35 2.06 8.66
N SER A 664 9.37 1.08 9.57
CA SER A 664 8.25 0.79 10.47
C SER A 664 7.96 1.98 11.39
N ASN A 665 9.00 2.64 11.90
CA ASN A 665 8.85 3.84 12.72
C ASN A 665 8.28 5.02 11.92
N PHE A 666 8.75 5.26 10.70
CA PHE A 666 8.18 6.28 9.81
C PHE A 666 6.71 6.01 9.50
N ASN A 667 6.35 4.75 9.25
CA ASN A 667 4.97 4.35 9.06
C ASN A 667 4.12 4.59 10.32
N HIS A 668 4.67 4.29 11.51
CA HIS A 668 4.03 4.58 12.80
C HIS A 668 3.78 6.09 12.97
N ILE A 669 4.78 6.92 12.70
CA ILE A 669 4.65 8.38 12.78
C ILE A 669 3.56 8.88 11.83
N LYS A 670 3.63 8.50 10.55
CA LYS A 670 2.72 9.01 9.52
C LYS A 670 1.27 8.57 9.72
N ASN A 671 1.07 7.31 10.08
CA ASN A 671 -0.26 6.69 10.03
C ASN A 671 -0.88 6.45 11.41
N ARG A 672 -0.13 6.56 12.51
CA ARG A 672 -0.65 6.37 13.87
C ARG A 672 -0.51 7.64 14.71
N VAL A 673 0.71 8.14 14.90
CA VAL A 673 0.97 9.35 15.73
C VAL A 673 0.22 10.57 15.17
N PHE A 674 0.29 10.78 13.86
CA PHE A 674 -0.39 11.88 13.18
C PHE A 674 -1.65 11.45 12.42
N SER A 675 -2.27 10.33 12.81
CA SER A 675 -3.47 9.78 12.15
C SER A 675 -4.65 10.76 12.04
N ASN A 676 -4.80 11.63 13.05
CA ASN A 676 -5.88 12.61 13.13
C ASN A 676 -5.56 13.94 12.41
N VAL A 677 -4.39 14.06 11.78
CA VAL A 677 -3.94 15.30 11.13
C VAL A 677 -3.50 15.03 9.69
N THR A 678 -3.84 15.92 8.77
CA THR A 678 -3.36 15.83 7.39
C THR A 678 -1.91 16.31 7.31
N LEU A 679 -0.99 15.37 7.08
CA LEU A 679 0.40 15.67 6.75
C LEU A 679 0.52 16.26 5.33
N PRO A 680 1.50 17.15 5.06
CA PRO A 680 2.48 17.68 6.00
C PRO A 680 1.92 18.74 6.97
N VAL A 681 2.47 18.82 8.18
CA VAL A 681 2.08 19.79 9.24
C VAL A 681 3.13 20.90 9.42
N ARG A 682 2.82 21.92 10.23
CA ARG A 682 3.80 22.96 10.58
C ARG A 682 4.89 22.38 11.51
N ILE A 683 6.12 22.88 11.40
CA ILE A 683 7.29 22.30 12.10
C ILE A 683 7.12 22.36 13.62
N ASP A 684 6.66 23.49 14.14
CA ASP A 684 6.38 23.71 15.56
C ASP A 684 5.14 22.96 16.09
N GLU A 685 4.23 22.54 15.19
CA GLU A 685 3.12 21.64 15.54
C GLU A 685 3.58 20.18 15.57
N PHE A 686 4.54 19.83 14.70
CA PHE A 686 5.13 18.49 14.62
C PHE A 686 6.02 18.15 15.82
N ILE A 687 6.97 19.04 16.17
CA ILE A 687 8.03 18.76 17.13
C ILE A 687 7.51 18.32 18.52
N PRO A 688 6.54 19.02 19.15
CA PRO A 688 6.02 18.62 20.47
C PRO A 688 5.35 17.25 20.45
N THR A 689 4.49 17.01 19.46
CA THR A 689 3.77 15.74 19.30
C THR A 689 4.74 14.58 19.06
N TYR A 690 5.75 14.81 18.22
CA TYR A 690 6.80 13.85 17.91
C TYR A 690 7.65 13.50 19.15
N ILE A 691 8.14 14.51 19.87
CA ILE A 691 8.95 14.32 21.09
C ILE A 691 8.15 13.58 22.16
N LEU A 692 6.90 13.97 22.40
CA LEU A 692 6.05 13.32 23.40
C LEU A 692 5.82 11.84 23.09
N SER A 693 5.47 11.53 21.83
CA SER A 693 5.30 10.13 21.39
C SER A 693 6.58 9.32 21.56
N ASN A 694 7.73 9.90 21.19
CA ASN A 694 9.01 9.21 21.28
C ASN A 694 9.46 9.02 22.74
N TYR A 695 9.28 10.05 23.58
CA TYR A 695 9.55 9.96 25.01
C TYR A 695 8.75 8.84 25.66
N GLY A 696 7.46 8.70 25.33
CA GLY A 696 6.63 7.58 25.78
C GLY A 696 7.22 6.22 25.38
N ALA A 697 7.61 6.06 24.11
CA ALA A 697 8.22 4.81 23.62
C ALA A 697 9.53 4.46 24.35
N VAL A 698 10.39 5.46 24.59
CA VAL A 698 11.64 5.29 25.33
C VAL A 698 11.38 4.91 26.79
N GLN A 699 10.36 5.48 27.43
CA GLN A 699 9.99 5.14 28.81
C GLN A 699 9.44 3.71 28.92
N ILE A 700 8.61 3.28 27.98
CA ILE A 700 8.12 1.89 27.90
C ILE A 700 9.30 0.92 27.74
N ALA A 701 10.25 1.25 26.87
CA ALA A 701 11.46 0.44 26.69
C ALA A 701 12.30 0.40 27.97
N LYS A 702 12.52 1.55 28.62
CA LYS A 702 13.26 1.63 29.89
C LYS A 702 12.61 0.79 30.99
N ALA A 703 11.29 0.88 31.14
CA ALA A 703 10.53 0.08 32.11
C ALA A 703 10.65 -1.43 31.82
N SER A 704 10.56 -1.82 30.55
CA SER A 704 10.72 -3.21 30.13
C SER A 704 12.11 -3.76 30.45
N ILE A 705 13.16 -2.95 30.26
CA ILE A 705 14.55 -3.32 30.60
C ILE A 705 14.68 -3.50 32.12
N GLN A 706 14.08 -2.61 32.92
CA GLN A 706 14.14 -2.71 34.37
C GLN A 706 13.42 -3.95 34.90
N GLN A 707 12.21 -4.22 34.42
CA GLN A 707 11.45 -5.42 34.81
C GLN A 707 12.22 -6.71 34.52
N LYS A 708 12.95 -6.78 33.40
CA LYS A 708 13.77 -7.94 33.08
C LYS A 708 14.93 -8.09 34.06
N LYS A 709 15.65 -7.00 34.39
CA LYS A 709 16.72 -7.04 35.40
C LYS A 709 16.17 -7.49 36.75
N ASP A 710 15.02 -6.99 37.17
CA ASP A 710 14.39 -7.41 38.43
C ASP A 710 13.97 -8.89 38.43
N ILE A 711 13.70 -9.50 37.26
CA ILE A 711 13.44 -10.94 37.11
C ILE A 711 14.76 -11.72 37.14
N ASP A 712 15.76 -11.30 36.37
CA ASP A 712 17.08 -11.96 36.29
C ASP A 712 17.77 -11.91 37.68
N ASP A 713 17.70 -10.78 38.39
CA ASP A 713 18.24 -10.58 39.74
C ASP A 713 17.45 -11.35 40.82
N LYS A 714 16.19 -11.75 40.56
CA LYS A 714 15.41 -12.64 41.44
C LYS A 714 15.63 -14.12 41.18
N ILE A 715 16.13 -14.49 40.00
CA ILE A 715 16.46 -15.87 39.65
C ILE A 715 17.86 -16.24 40.15
N LEU A 716 18.81 -15.28 40.19
CA LEU A 716 20.17 -15.52 40.69
C LEU A 716 20.29 -15.99 42.16
N PRO A 717 19.46 -15.54 43.14
CA PRO A 717 19.57 -15.99 44.52
C PRO A 717 19.08 -17.43 44.75
N ALA A 718 18.25 -17.98 43.86
CA ALA A 718 17.69 -19.33 44.02
C ALA A 718 18.63 -20.45 43.53
N ALA A 719 19.60 -20.12 42.66
CA ALA A 719 20.49 -21.11 42.05
C ALA A 719 21.74 -21.45 42.90
N ILE A 720 21.94 -20.81 44.06
CA ILE A 720 23.13 -20.98 44.92
C ILE A 720 22.84 -21.87 46.17
N LEU A 721 21.61 -22.33 46.39
CA LEU A 721 21.26 -23.13 47.58
C LEU A 721 20.95 -24.62 47.35
N ASP A 722 21.19 -25.15 46.14
CA ASP A 722 20.83 -26.56 45.84
C ASP A 722 21.99 -27.39 45.26
N GLU A 723 23.21 -27.22 45.80
CA GLU A 723 24.34 -28.15 45.52
C GLU A 723 24.46 -29.31 46.54
N ASN A 724 23.52 -29.47 47.48
CA ASN A 724 23.54 -30.59 48.43
C ASN A 724 22.26 -31.43 48.38
N CYS A 725 22.09 -32.20 47.30
CA CYS A 725 21.67 -33.61 47.40
C CYS A 725 21.64 -34.27 46.02
N LYS A 726 22.76 -34.88 45.62
CA LYS A 726 22.72 -36.09 44.78
C LYS A 726 22.95 -37.28 45.69
N ASN A 727 22.01 -38.22 45.69
CA ASN A 727 22.19 -39.67 45.73
C ASN A 727 20.97 -40.34 46.39
N ASN A 728 20.14 -41.02 45.59
CA ASN A 728 20.17 -42.49 45.57
C ASN A 728 19.04 -43.03 44.68
N ASP A 729 19.43 -43.94 43.81
CA ASP A 729 18.57 -44.96 43.23
C ASP A 729 17.96 -45.85 44.34
N ASN A 730 16.67 -46.17 44.24
CA ASN A 730 16.21 -47.56 44.12
C ASN A 730 14.67 -47.66 44.05
N SER A 731 14.28 -48.63 43.24
CA SER A 731 12.96 -49.22 43.01
C SER A 731 12.13 -49.54 44.26
N GLN A 732 10.80 -49.43 44.16
CA GLN A 732 9.88 -50.56 44.38
C GLN A 732 8.43 -50.21 43.99
N ASP A 733 7.78 -51.17 43.33
CA ASP A 733 6.36 -51.21 42.99
C ASP A 733 5.46 -51.25 44.24
N GLU A 734 4.29 -50.62 44.19
CA GLU A 734 3.03 -51.25 44.61
C GLU A 734 1.80 -50.45 44.13
N VAL A 735 0.81 -51.20 43.66
CA VAL A 735 -0.46 -50.79 43.04
C VAL A 735 -1.47 -50.50 44.14
N ASP A 736 -2.25 -49.41 44.03
CA ASP A 736 -3.65 -49.45 44.45
C ASP A 736 -4.52 -48.36 43.79
N ASN A 737 -5.81 -48.70 43.71
CA ASN A 737 -6.83 -48.30 42.76
C ASN A 737 -7.49 -46.90 42.94
N GLU A 738 -8.01 -46.41 41.81
CA GLU A 738 -9.25 -45.60 41.63
C GLU A 738 -9.39 -44.20 42.26
N GLU A 739 -9.21 -43.14 41.43
CA GLU A 739 -10.27 -42.17 41.10
C GLU A 739 -9.82 -41.28 39.92
N LYS A 740 -10.61 -41.22 38.82
CA LYS A 740 -10.32 -40.33 37.67
C LYS A 740 -10.35 -38.86 38.11
N PRO A 741 -9.32 -38.04 37.82
CA PRO A 741 -9.37 -36.61 38.13
C PRO A 741 -10.42 -35.93 37.24
N LYS A 742 -11.47 -35.36 37.85
CA LYS A 742 -12.46 -34.54 37.13
C LYS A 742 -11.74 -33.38 36.41
N PRO A 743 -12.08 -33.08 35.14
CA PRO A 743 -11.35 -32.10 34.34
C PRO A 743 -11.47 -30.70 34.96
N LYS A 744 -10.33 -29.99 35.06
CA LYS A 744 -10.26 -28.59 35.47
C LYS A 744 -10.39 -27.69 34.24
N CYS A 745 -10.98 -26.50 34.40
CA CYS A 745 -11.07 -25.52 33.31
C CYS A 745 -9.67 -25.04 32.88
N PRO A 746 -9.28 -25.13 31.60
CA PRO A 746 -7.95 -24.71 31.12
C PRO A 746 -7.66 -23.21 31.25
N SER A 747 -8.68 -22.37 31.51
CA SER A 747 -8.50 -20.92 31.66
C SER A 747 -8.47 -20.43 33.10
N CYS A 748 -8.96 -21.20 34.08
CA CYS A 748 -9.05 -20.73 35.48
C CYS A 748 -8.84 -21.82 36.55
N GLU A 749 -8.62 -23.07 36.15
CA GLU A 749 -8.23 -24.21 37.01
C GLU A 749 -9.23 -24.65 38.12
N LEU A 750 -10.44 -24.09 38.16
CA LEU A 750 -11.49 -24.48 39.12
C LEU A 750 -12.22 -25.79 38.73
N LYS A 751 -12.76 -26.51 39.74
CA LYS A 751 -13.52 -27.77 39.59
C LYS A 751 -14.92 -27.49 39.00
N LEU A 752 -15.31 -28.21 37.94
CA LEU A 752 -16.58 -28.06 37.24
C LEU A 752 -17.77 -28.54 38.10
N ALA A 753 -18.70 -27.63 38.42
CA ALA A 753 -19.97 -28.00 39.08
C ALA A 753 -21.15 -28.02 38.10
N GLU A 754 -21.20 -27.18 37.06
CA GLU A 754 -22.29 -27.17 36.06
C GLU A 754 -21.76 -26.74 34.67
N THR A 755 -21.93 -27.58 33.65
CA THR A 755 -21.45 -27.35 32.27
C THR A 755 -22.57 -26.83 31.36
N SER A 756 -22.38 -25.66 30.76
CA SER A 756 -23.04 -25.25 29.52
C SER A 756 -22.10 -25.55 28.33
N ILE A 757 -22.58 -25.54 27.09
CA ILE A 757 -21.77 -25.85 25.90
C ILE A 757 -21.63 -24.61 25.03
N CYS A 758 -20.40 -24.28 24.62
CA CYS A 758 -20.16 -23.18 23.68
C CYS A 758 -20.84 -23.46 22.34
N CYS A 759 -21.72 -22.57 21.89
CA CYS A 759 -22.50 -22.78 20.66
C CYS A 759 -21.66 -22.88 19.38
N ASN A 760 -20.41 -22.40 19.39
CA ASN A 760 -19.54 -22.37 18.20
C ASN A 760 -18.54 -23.53 18.12
N CYS A 761 -17.86 -23.87 19.24
CA CYS A 761 -16.83 -24.92 19.24
C CYS A 761 -17.20 -26.16 20.06
N GLN A 762 -18.40 -26.17 20.66
CA GLN A 762 -18.91 -27.26 21.48
C GLN A 762 -18.07 -27.61 22.72
N ASN A 763 -17.10 -26.77 23.09
CA ASN A 763 -16.34 -26.96 24.32
C ASN A 763 -17.22 -26.68 25.56
N PRO A 764 -17.02 -27.43 26.67
CA PRO A 764 -17.67 -27.14 27.93
C PRO A 764 -17.29 -25.74 28.42
N ILE A 765 -18.29 -24.93 28.73
CA ILE A 765 -18.16 -23.62 29.37
C ILE A 765 -18.84 -23.69 30.74
N HIS A 766 -18.26 -23.00 31.72
CA HIS A 766 -18.93 -22.77 32.99
C HIS A 766 -19.44 -21.33 33.00
N ASN A 767 -20.57 -21.10 33.66
CA ASN A 767 -21.30 -19.83 33.66
C ASN A 767 -20.64 -18.82 34.61
N HIS A 768 -19.39 -18.44 34.31
CA HIS A 768 -18.59 -17.49 35.09
C HIS A 768 -18.16 -16.31 34.20
N PRO A 769 -18.30 -15.05 34.66
CA PRO A 769 -18.07 -13.84 33.84
C PRO A 769 -16.67 -13.71 33.22
N LEU A 770 -15.67 -14.35 33.82
CA LEU A 770 -14.27 -14.37 33.31
C LEU A 770 -14.02 -15.45 32.25
N CYS A 771 -14.93 -16.40 32.05
CA CYS A 771 -14.70 -17.60 31.24
C CYS A 771 -15.72 -17.79 30.11
N SER A 772 -16.92 -17.23 30.24
CA SER A 772 -17.93 -17.21 29.19
C SER A 772 -18.72 -15.89 29.19
N GLN A 773 -19.09 -15.43 28.00
CA GLN A 773 -20.04 -14.33 27.80
C GLN A 773 -21.01 -14.76 26.69
N GLN A 774 -22.32 -14.61 26.92
CA GLN A 774 -23.37 -14.88 25.93
C GLN A 774 -23.28 -16.28 25.26
N ASN A 775 -23.10 -17.36 26.04
CA ASN A 775 -23.02 -18.76 25.56
C ASN A 775 -21.85 -19.08 24.61
N PHE A 776 -20.88 -18.17 24.44
CA PHE A 776 -19.63 -18.43 23.74
C PHE A 776 -18.46 -18.51 24.73
N CYS A 777 -17.48 -19.37 24.44
CA CYS A 777 -16.20 -19.34 25.16
C CYS A 777 -15.41 -18.09 24.75
N ASN A 778 -14.57 -17.55 25.65
CA ASN A 778 -13.80 -16.33 25.38
C ASN A 778 -12.99 -16.35 24.07
N ARG A 779 -12.53 -17.53 23.63
CA ARG A 779 -11.88 -17.69 22.33
C ARG A 779 -12.83 -17.42 21.16
N CYS A 780 -14.03 -18.00 21.19
CA CYS A 780 -15.05 -17.82 20.16
C CYS A 780 -15.65 -16.42 20.18
N PHE A 781 -15.88 -15.85 21.37
CA PHE A 781 -16.36 -14.47 21.52
C PHE A 781 -15.37 -13.45 20.97
N ASN A 782 -14.07 -13.62 21.26
CA ASN A 782 -13.02 -12.77 20.68
C ASN A 782 -12.85 -12.98 19.17
N MET A 783 -13.16 -14.15 18.62
CA MET A 783 -13.17 -14.36 17.17
C MET A 783 -14.33 -13.64 16.49
N GLU A 784 -15.50 -13.58 17.12
CA GLU A 784 -16.67 -12.86 16.61
C GLU A 784 -16.43 -11.34 16.59
N GLN A 785 -15.86 -10.78 17.66
CA GLN A 785 -15.48 -9.37 17.70
C GLN A 785 -14.33 -9.01 16.73
N ASN A 786 -13.50 -9.98 16.35
CA ASN A 786 -12.43 -9.81 15.38
C ASN A 786 -12.83 -10.18 13.94
N GLN A 787 -14.10 -10.47 13.66
CA GLN A 787 -14.54 -10.61 12.28
C GLN A 787 -14.49 -9.26 11.57
N ILE A 788 -13.54 -9.14 10.64
CA ILE A 788 -13.44 -7.99 9.73
C ILE A 788 -14.31 -8.30 8.52
N GLU A 789 -15.32 -7.47 8.27
CA GLU A 789 -16.17 -7.54 7.09
C GLU A 789 -15.32 -7.49 5.80
N ASN A 790 -15.25 -8.62 5.08
CA ASN A 790 -14.36 -8.80 3.93
C ASN A 790 -14.97 -8.28 2.62
N TRP A 791 -15.23 -6.97 2.55
CA TRP A 791 -15.73 -6.35 1.33
C TRP A 791 -14.67 -6.43 0.21
N LYS A 792 -14.94 -7.23 -0.83
CA LYS A 792 -14.07 -7.40 -2.03
C LYS A 792 -12.66 -7.94 -1.76
N GLY A 793 -12.48 -8.80 -0.76
CA GLY A 793 -11.21 -9.53 -0.54
C GLY A 793 -10.08 -8.71 0.10
N LYS A 794 -10.38 -7.54 0.70
CA LYS A 794 -9.37 -6.66 1.32
C LYS A 794 -8.98 -7.03 2.75
N ALA A 795 -9.68 -7.97 3.39
CA ALA A 795 -9.36 -8.44 4.75
C ALA A 795 -8.41 -9.65 4.78
N ILE A 796 -8.07 -10.22 3.62
CA ILE A 796 -7.07 -11.30 3.50
C ILE A 796 -5.67 -10.67 3.70
N PRO A 797 -4.80 -11.24 4.55
CA PRO A 797 -3.41 -10.79 4.65
C PRO A 797 -2.80 -10.69 3.26
N THR A 798 -2.32 -9.50 2.89
CA THR A 798 -1.59 -9.31 1.64
C THR A 798 -0.46 -10.34 1.55
N ARG A 799 -0.38 -11.05 0.41
CA ARG A 799 0.68 -12.00 0.02
C ARG A 799 1.93 -11.86 0.88
N LYS A 800 2.38 -12.94 1.56
CA LYS A 800 3.80 -13.04 1.89
C LYS A 800 4.55 -12.97 0.57
N ARG A 801 5.22 -11.85 0.29
CA ARG A 801 6.13 -11.75 -0.85
C ARG A 801 7.18 -12.84 -0.63
N THR A 802 7.35 -13.72 -1.61
CA THR A 802 8.46 -14.67 -1.60
C THR A 802 9.75 -13.86 -1.52
N CYS A 803 10.54 -14.09 -0.48
CA CYS A 803 11.81 -13.42 -0.32
C CYS A 803 12.81 -14.02 -1.33
N TYR A 804 13.55 -13.20 -2.06
CA TYR A 804 14.61 -13.69 -2.97
C TYR A 804 15.79 -14.32 -2.22
N LEU A 805 15.87 -14.08 -0.91
CA LEU A 805 16.90 -14.60 0.00
C LEU A 805 16.58 -16.00 0.54
N GLU A 806 15.32 -16.46 0.42
CA GLU A 806 14.92 -17.78 0.91
C GLU A 806 15.04 -18.81 -0.22
N PRO A 807 15.53 -20.04 0.08
CA PRO A 807 15.54 -21.14 -0.87
C PRO A 807 14.14 -21.40 -1.44
N LEU A 808 14.06 -21.71 -2.74
CA LEU A 808 12.81 -22.05 -3.41
C LEU A 808 12.95 -23.37 -4.17
N ALA A 809 12.51 -24.46 -3.55
CA ALA A 809 12.55 -25.81 -4.14
C ALA A 809 11.88 -25.88 -5.53
N GLU A 810 10.84 -25.06 -5.78
CA GLU A 810 10.14 -24.99 -7.07
C GLU A 810 11.05 -24.62 -8.26
N LEU A 811 12.24 -24.07 -8.04
CA LEU A 811 13.16 -23.73 -9.12
C LEU A 811 13.76 -24.98 -9.79
N MET A 812 13.93 -26.09 -9.05
CA MET A 812 14.46 -27.35 -9.60
C MET A 812 13.56 -27.93 -10.70
N SER A 813 12.24 -27.73 -10.57
CA SER A 813 11.25 -28.21 -11.54
C SER A 813 10.83 -27.14 -12.56
N THR A 814 11.41 -25.94 -12.49
CA THR A 814 11.09 -24.85 -13.42
C THR A 814 11.95 -24.99 -14.67
N ASP A 815 11.31 -25.15 -15.84
CA ASP A 815 12.02 -25.07 -17.12
C ASP A 815 12.37 -23.60 -17.45
N PHE A 816 13.65 -23.26 -17.31
CA PHE A 816 14.19 -21.94 -17.65
C PHE A 816 14.51 -21.77 -19.15
N SER A 817 14.43 -22.84 -19.94
CA SER A 817 14.72 -22.86 -21.38
C SER A 817 13.50 -22.50 -22.23
N ASN A 818 12.29 -22.92 -21.82
CA ASN A 818 11.05 -22.60 -22.52
C ASN A 818 10.23 -21.53 -21.79
N THR A 819 10.04 -20.36 -22.42
CA THR A 819 9.30 -19.24 -21.81
C THR A 819 7.88 -19.08 -22.35
N LYS A 820 7.52 -19.77 -23.43
CA LYS A 820 6.21 -19.66 -24.08
C LYS A 820 5.36 -20.88 -23.75
N LEU A 821 4.26 -20.65 -23.04
CA LEU A 821 3.24 -21.65 -22.85
C LEU A 821 2.57 -21.98 -24.19
N VAL A 822 2.49 -23.26 -24.52
CA VAL A 822 1.63 -23.72 -25.62
C VAL A 822 0.17 -23.63 -25.14
N PRO A 823 -0.69 -22.86 -25.82
CA PRO A 823 -2.10 -22.75 -25.44
C PRO A 823 -2.83 -24.05 -25.80
N VAL A 824 -3.57 -24.60 -24.83
CA VAL A 824 -4.49 -25.73 -25.07
C VAL A 824 -5.90 -25.17 -25.23
N GLY A 825 -6.60 -25.54 -26.29
CA GLY A 825 -7.97 -25.10 -26.54
C GLY A 825 -8.97 -25.73 -25.56
N LEU A 826 -10.00 -24.96 -25.16
CA LEU A 826 -11.03 -25.43 -24.24
C LEU A 826 -12.07 -26.31 -24.95
N LEU A 827 -12.21 -27.56 -24.49
CA LEU A 827 -13.27 -28.47 -24.92
C LEU A 827 -14.61 -28.02 -24.35
N ARG A 828 -15.66 -28.08 -25.17
CA ARG A 828 -17.01 -27.73 -24.75
C ARG A 828 -17.80 -28.96 -24.32
N ASN A 829 -18.59 -28.81 -23.25
CA ASN A 829 -19.47 -29.86 -22.75
C ASN A 829 -20.39 -30.41 -23.85
N GLY A 830 -20.58 -31.73 -23.89
CA GLY A 830 -21.51 -32.41 -24.78
C GLY A 830 -22.95 -31.90 -24.68
N HIS A 831 -23.37 -31.45 -23.49
CA HIS A 831 -24.72 -30.93 -23.23
C HIS A 831 -25.10 -29.67 -23.99
N LEU A 832 -24.14 -28.97 -24.61
CA LEU A 832 -24.45 -27.73 -25.34
C LEU A 832 -25.19 -28.04 -26.65
N MET A 833 -26.37 -27.44 -26.83
CA MET A 833 -27.20 -27.61 -28.03
C MET A 833 -26.51 -27.21 -29.34
N ASP A 834 -25.47 -26.36 -29.26
CA ASP A 834 -24.67 -25.94 -30.42
C ASP A 834 -23.82 -27.09 -31.01
N LEU A 835 -23.57 -28.15 -30.23
CA LEU A 835 -22.89 -29.36 -30.70
C LEU A 835 -23.89 -30.25 -31.45
N LYS A 836 -23.85 -30.18 -32.79
CA LYS A 836 -24.68 -31.03 -33.65
C LYS A 836 -24.40 -32.52 -33.41
N PRO A 837 -25.42 -33.39 -33.50
CA PRO A 837 -25.23 -34.84 -33.44
C PRO A 837 -24.16 -35.32 -34.44
N ILE A 838 -23.32 -36.25 -34.01
CA ILE A 838 -22.18 -36.77 -34.79
C ILE A 838 -22.58 -38.11 -35.39
N LYS A 839 -22.46 -38.24 -36.72
CA LYS A 839 -22.77 -39.50 -37.40
C LYS A 839 -21.66 -40.53 -37.20
N ILE A 840 -22.00 -41.66 -36.57
CA ILE A 840 -21.11 -42.82 -36.39
C ILE A 840 -21.81 -44.02 -37.02
N GLY A 841 -21.31 -44.47 -38.18
CA GLY A 841 -21.99 -45.48 -38.99
C GLY A 841 -23.34 -44.99 -39.52
N GLN A 842 -24.42 -45.70 -39.20
CA GLN A 842 -25.79 -45.34 -39.56
C GLN A 842 -26.51 -44.52 -38.48
N GLU A 843 -25.91 -44.38 -37.29
CA GLU A 843 -26.50 -43.73 -36.12
C GLU A 843 -26.00 -42.29 -35.96
N CYS A 844 -26.85 -41.43 -35.39
CA CYS A 844 -26.50 -40.06 -34.99
C CYS A 844 -26.29 -40.01 -33.47
N VAL A 845 -25.08 -39.73 -33.03
CA VAL A 845 -24.70 -39.77 -31.61
C VAL A 845 -24.73 -38.37 -31.00
N THR A 846 -25.35 -38.25 -29.82
CA THR A 846 -25.33 -37.06 -28.96
C THR A 846 -24.73 -37.44 -27.61
N LEU A 847 -23.93 -36.54 -27.03
CA LEU A 847 -23.23 -36.77 -25.77
C LEU A 847 -23.75 -35.81 -24.70
N SER A 848 -23.91 -36.28 -23.47
CA SER A 848 -24.21 -35.48 -22.28
C SER A 848 -23.16 -35.70 -21.19
N ASN A 849 -23.05 -34.75 -20.26
CA ASN A 849 -22.20 -34.80 -19.06
C ASN A 849 -20.71 -35.11 -19.34
N THR A 850 -20.13 -34.52 -20.38
CA THR A 850 -18.74 -34.83 -20.77
C THR A 850 -17.69 -34.12 -19.91
N CYS A 851 -18.06 -33.32 -18.91
CA CYS A 851 -17.11 -32.50 -18.14
C CYS A 851 -16.00 -33.32 -17.48
N GLY A 852 -16.30 -34.51 -16.95
CA GLY A 852 -15.28 -35.43 -16.40
C GLY A 852 -14.28 -35.91 -17.47
N PHE A 853 -14.79 -36.33 -18.63
CA PHE A 853 -13.98 -36.71 -19.78
C PHE A 853 -13.10 -35.56 -20.28
N ASP A 854 -13.71 -34.39 -20.47
CA ASP A 854 -13.05 -33.21 -21.00
C ASP A 854 -11.95 -32.73 -20.03
N ALA A 855 -12.19 -32.78 -18.72
CA ALA A 855 -11.19 -32.44 -17.71
C ALA A 855 -9.96 -33.35 -17.75
N VAL A 856 -10.14 -34.67 -17.85
CA VAL A 856 -9.01 -35.62 -17.98
C VAL A 856 -8.21 -35.34 -19.25
N VAL A 857 -8.87 -35.13 -20.39
CA VAL A 857 -8.20 -34.80 -21.67
C VAL A 857 -7.42 -33.48 -21.56
N GLN A 858 -7.95 -32.47 -20.89
CA GLN A 858 -7.27 -31.17 -20.70
C GLN A 858 -5.99 -31.31 -19.85
N VAL A 859 -6.02 -32.09 -18.77
CA VAL A 859 -4.82 -32.36 -17.94
C VAL A 859 -3.76 -33.09 -18.76
N LEU A 860 -4.15 -34.12 -19.52
CA LEU A 860 -3.23 -34.86 -20.40
C LEU A 860 -2.66 -33.98 -21.52
N ALA A 861 -3.46 -33.09 -22.13
CA ALA A 861 -3.02 -32.16 -23.15
C ALA A 861 -2.05 -31.10 -22.62
N CYS A 862 -2.25 -30.62 -21.39
CA CYS A 862 -1.28 -29.75 -20.73
C CYS A 862 0.03 -30.48 -20.44
N ALA A 863 -0.05 -31.72 -19.95
CA ALA A 863 1.14 -32.54 -19.74
C ALA A 863 1.90 -32.83 -21.04
N PHE A 864 1.20 -33.08 -22.15
CA PHE A 864 1.81 -33.25 -23.47
C PHE A 864 2.57 -32.00 -23.92
N CYS A 865 2.09 -30.81 -23.58
CA CYS A 865 2.78 -29.55 -23.87
C CYS A 865 4.03 -29.34 -23.01
N ASP A 866 4.00 -29.82 -21.77
CA ASP A 866 4.90 -29.39 -20.71
C ASP A 866 5.90 -30.48 -20.24
N SER A 867 5.76 -31.73 -20.74
CA SER A 867 6.67 -32.86 -20.52
C SER A 867 7.08 -33.49 -21.85
N GLN A 868 8.36 -33.41 -22.19
CA GLN A 868 8.88 -34.00 -23.42
C GLN A 868 8.82 -35.53 -23.39
N THR A 869 9.17 -36.16 -22.26
CA THR A 869 9.11 -37.62 -22.09
C THR A 869 7.68 -38.14 -22.22
N PHE A 870 6.71 -37.44 -21.63
CA PHE A 870 5.29 -37.83 -21.74
C PHE A 870 4.72 -37.57 -23.14
N LYS A 871 5.17 -36.50 -23.80
CA LYS A 871 4.84 -36.23 -25.21
C LYS A 871 5.27 -37.37 -26.12
N ASP A 872 6.51 -37.82 -25.99
CA ASP A 872 7.06 -38.91 -26.80
C ASP A 872 6.30 -40.23 -26.56
N LEU A 873 5.93 -40.50 -25.30
CA LEU A 873 5.06 -41.62 -24.92
C LEU A 873 3.71 -41.55 -25.65
N LEU A 874 2.99 -40.43 -25.57
CA LEU A 874 1.69 -40.29 -26.23
C LEU A 874 1.76 -40.35 -27.75
N ILE A 875 2.82 -39.82 -28.38
CA ILE A 875 3.04 -39.96 -29.83
C ILE A 875 3.18 -41.45 -30.20
N LEU A 876 3.92 -42.23 -29.41
CA LEU A 876 4.06 -43.67 -29.61
C LEU A 876 2.71 -44.39 -29.48
N PHE A 877 1.93 -44.10 -28.42
CA PHE A 877 0.60 -44.68 -28.24
C PHE A 877 -0.38 -44.29 -29.35
N SER A 878 -0.32 -43.04 -29.84
CA SER A 878 -1.15 -42.59 -30.95
C SER A 878 -0.82 -43.35 -32.25
N LYS A 879 0.46 -43.62 -32.52
CA LYS A 879 0.88 -44.48 -33.65
C LYS A 879 0.38 -45.91 -33.49
N ASN A 880 0.31 -46.42 -32.26
CA ASN A 880 -0.25 -47.73 -31.92
C ASN A 880 -1.79 -47.72 -31.77
N GLN A 881 -2.48 -46.77 -32.42
CA GLN A 881 -3.94 -46.67 -32.48
C GLN A 881 -4.66 -46.41 -31.15
N SER A 882 -3.98 -45.92 -30.11
CA SER A 882 -4.66 -45.46 -28.89
C SER A 882 -5.56 -44.28 -29.20
N LYS A 883 -6.85 -44.42 -28.88
CA LYS A 883 -7.86 -43.39 -29.17
C LYS A 883 -7.67 -42.16 -28.30
N ILE A 884 -7.38 -42.34 -27.01
CA ILE A 884 -7.16 -41.21 -26.09
C ILE A 884 -5.89 -40.43 -26.46
N ALA A 885 -4.80 -41.12 -26.80
CA ALA A 885 -3.57 -40.46 -27.24
C ALA A 885 -3.81 -39.66 -28.54
N THR A 886 -4.55 -40.22 -29.48
CA THR A 886 -4.91 -39.55 -30.74
C THR A 886 -5.76 -38.30 -30.51
N ILE A 887 -6.68 -38.33 -29.54
CA ILE A 887 -7.47 -37.13 -29.14
C ILE A 887 -6.54 -36.06 -28.58
N VAL A 888 -5.63 -36.40 -27.66
CA VAL A 888 -4.71 -35.46 -27.03
C VAL A 888 -3.75 -34.83 -28.06
N CYS A 889 -3.11 -35.64 -28.90
CA CYS A 889 -2.22 -35.15 -29.97
C CYS A 889 -2.99 -34.21 -30.92
N THR A 890 -4.19 -34.61 -31.36
CA THR A 890 -5.01 -33.78 -32.26
C THR A 890 -5.43 -32.46 -31.60
N LEU A 891 -5.76 -32.47 -30.30
CA LEU A 891 -6.14 -31.27 -29.56
C LEU A 891 -5.01 -30.25 -29.48
N VAL A 892 -3.79 -30.69 -29.16
CA VAL A 892 -2.63 -29.80 -29.04
C VAL A 892 -2.16 -29.31 -30.42
N GLU A 893 -2.08 -30.20 -31.40
CA GLU A 893 -1.51 -29.88 -32.72
C GLU A 893 -2.47 -29.11 -33.62
N GLN A 894 -3.78 -29.41 -33.57
CA GLN A 894 -4.76 -28.88 -34.52
C GLN A 894 -5.79 -27.93 -33.88
N GLY A 895 -5.76 -27.78 -32.55
CA GLY A 895 -6.75 -27.01 -31.80
C GLY A 895 -8.18 -27.55 -31.92
N ILE A 896 -9.14 -26.88 -31.31
CA ILE A 896 -10.55 -27.32 -31.27
C ILE A 896 -11.17 -27.33 -32.68
N ASN A 897 -11.51 -28.51 -33.18
CA ASN A 897 -12.12 -28.69 -34.49
C ASN A 897 -13.13 -29.86 -34.52
N LYS A 898 -13.85 -30.01 -35.64
CA LYS A 898 -14.87 -31.08 -35.81
C LYS A 898 -14.31 -32.49 -35.64
N LYS A 899 -13.03 -32.71 -36.00
CA LYS A 899 -12.37 -34.01 -35.90
C LYS A 899 -12.22 -34.44 -34.44
N ILE A 900 -11.87 -33.52 -33.53
CA ILE A 900 -11.75 -33.82 -32.09
C ILE A 900 -13.08 -34.26 -31.50
N TYR A 901 -14.16 -33.52 -31.80
CA TYR A 901 -15.49 -33.90 -31.30
C TYR A 901 -15.94 -35.25 -31.86
N ARG A 902 -15.59 -35.57 -33.12
CA ARG A 902 -15.81 -36.89 -33.69
C ARG A 902 -15.02 -37.99 -32.99
N LEU A 903 -13.72 -37.80 -32.75
CA LEU A 903 -12.89 -38.76 -32.01
C LEU A 903 -13.39 -38.95 -30.58
N ARG A 904 -13.82 -37.88 -29.90
CA ARG A 904 -14.47 -37.92 -28.58
C ARG A 904 -15.72 -38.80 -28.63
N ALA A 905 -16.61 -38.58 -29.59
CA ALA A 905 -17.82 -39.37 -29.75
C ALA A 905 -17.52 -40.83 -30.09
N GLU A 906 -16.54 -41.13 -30.96
CA GLU A 906 -16.13 -42.50 -31.31
C GLU A 906 -15.48 -43.27 -30.14
N LEU A 907 -14.85 -42.56 -29.21
CA LEU A 907 -14.35 -43.18 -27.97
C LEU A 907 -15.50 -43.37 -26.97
N CYS A 908 -16.33 -42.35 -26.73
CA CYS A 908 -17.45 -42.45 -25.81
C CYS A 908 -18.46 -43.53 -26.25
N TYR A 909 -18.73 -43.63 -27.56
CA TYR A 909 -19.60 -44.66 -28.16
C TYR A 909 -19.12 -46.09 -27.91
N LYS A 910 -17.82 -46.29 -27.70
CA LYS A 910 -17.24 -47.60 -27.39
C LYS A 910 -17.30 -47.92 -25.89
N VAL A 911 -17.20 -46.90 -25.04
CA VAL A 911 -16.96 -47.05 -23.59
C VAL A 911 -18.25 -46.98 -22.77
N PHE A 912 -19.21 -46.14 -23.16
CA PHE A 912 -20.39 -45.84 -22.35
C PHE A 912 -21.65 -46.55 -22.87
N PRO A 913 -22.63 -46.83 -21.97
CA PRO A 913 -23.91 -47.39 -22.36
C PRO A 913 -24.68 -46.44 -23.30
N LYS A 914 -25.44 -47.04 -24.22
CA LYS A 914 -26.20 -46.32 -25.24
C LYS A 914 -27.67 -46.26 -24.84
N ASN A 915 -28.25 -45.08 -24.84
CA ASN A 915 -29.70 -44.89 -24.68
C ASN A 915 -30.31 -44.65 -26.06
N GLU A 916 -31.10 -45.60 -26.54
CA GLU A 916 -31.80 -45.47 -27.81
C GLU A 916 -32.94 -44.45 -27.69
N THR A 917 -32.98 -43.51 -28.63
CA THR A 917 -34.08 -42.54 -28.73
C THR A 917 -34.80 -42.70 -30.08
N PRO A 918 -36.06 -42.24 -30.21
CA PRO A 918 -36.77 -42.32 -31.48
C PRO A 918 -35.99 -41.63 -32.62
N LYS A 919 -35.93 -42.26 -33.81
CA LYS A 919 -35.33 -41.74 -35.07
C LYS A 919 -33.79 -41.90 -35.24
N ASN A 920 -33.21 -43.08 -34.96
CA ASN A 920 -31.77 -43.38 -35.20
C ASN A 920 -30.79 -42.42 -34.49
N ILE A 921 -31.23 -41.78 -33.39
CA ILE A 921 -30.37 -40.96 -32.54
C ILE A 921 -30.02 -41.77 -31.29
N VAL A 922 -28.73 -41.88 -31.02
CA VAL A 922 -28.18 -42.51 -29.82
C VAL A 922 -27.74 -41.42 -28.86
N ALA A 923 -28.34 -41.39 -27.68
CA ALA A 923 -27.91 -40.50 -26.59
C ALA A 923 -26.95 -41.27 -25.68
N ILE A 924 -25.78 -40.70 -25.40
CA ILE A 924 -24.78 -41.28 -24.52
C ILE A 924 -24.54 -40.34 -23.36
N ASP A 925 -24.86 -40.81 -22.16
CA ASP A 925 -24.54 -40.11 -20.94
C ASP A 925 -23.15 -40.51 -20.44
N VAL A 926 -22.24 -39.53 -20.36
CA VAL A 926 -20.85 -39.70 -19.96
C VAL A 926 -20.67 -39.45 -18.45
N GLN A 927 -21.76 -39.31 -17.69
CA GLN A 927 -21.72 -39.17 -16.24
C GLN A 927 -21.15 -40.44 -15.58
N ILE A 928 -19.96 -40.32 -15.01
CA ILE A 928 -19.26 -41.44 -14.35
C ILE A 928 -18.26 -40.91 -13.31
N GLN A 929 -17.90 -41.76 -12.34
CA GLN A 929 -16.75 -41.49 -11.44
C GLN A 929 -15.44 -41.47 -12.24
N ILE A 930 -14.49 -40.61 -11.82
CA ILE A 930 -13.24 -40.40 -12.55
C ILE A 930 -12.38 -41.68 -12.62
N SER A 931 -12.31 -42.49 -11.56
CA SER A 931 -11.62 -43.79 -11.58
C SER A 931 -12.16 -44.75 -12.64
N ASN A 932 -13.48 -44.89 -12.72
CA ASN A 932 -14.13 -45.71 -13.74
C ASN A 932 -13.96 -45.14 -15.15
N LEU A 933 -13.96 -43.82 -15.29
CA LEU A 933 -13.61 -43.15 -16.55
C LEU A 933 -12.19 -43.52 -17.00
N LEU A 934 -11.19 -43.39 -16.11
CA LEU A 934 -9.79 -43.70 -16.42
C LEU A 934 -9.63 -45.16 -16.87
N ASN A 935 -10.26 -46.11 -16.17
CA ASN A 935 -10.28 -47.53 -16.58
C ASN A 935 -10.90 -47.76 -17.96
N GLY A 936 -11.90 -46.96 -18.35
CA GLY A 936 -12.58 -47.11 -19.64
C GLY A 936 -11.86 -46.45 -20.83
N ILE A 937 -11.09 -45.38 -20.60
CA ILE A 937 -10.53 -44.56 -21.70
C ILE A 937 -9.01 -44.64 -21.84
N LEU A 938 -8.27 -45.05 -20.81
CA LEU A 938 -6.81 -45.12 -20.87
C LEU A 938 -6.33 -46.46 -21.42
N ASP A 939 -5.45 -46.38 -22.42
CA ASP A 939 -4.76 -47.55 -23.00
C ASP A 939 -3.32 -47.70 -22.44
N PHE A 940 -2.95 -46.86 -21.45
CA PHE A 940 -1.68 -46.91 -20.74
C PHE A 940 -1.94 -46.94 -19.23
N TYR A 941 -1.05 -47.62 -18.50
CA TYR A 941 -1.21 -47.90 -17.07
C TYR A 941 -0.32 -47.00 -16.22
N SER A 942 -0.80 -46.66 -15.02
CA SER A 942 -0.04 -45.96 -13.98
C SER A 942 0.96 -46.88 -13.26
N GLY A 943 0.77 -48.19 -13.33
CA GLY A 943 1.68 -49.19 -12.78
C GLY A 943 1.17 -50.62 -12.91
N VAL A 944 1.91 -51.56 -12.33
CA VAL A 944 1.58 -52.99 -12.27
C VAL A 944 1.63 -53.44 -10.81
N LYS A 945 0.53 -53.99 -10.30
CA LYS A 945 0.47 -54.69 -9.02
C LYS A 945 0.81 -56.17 -9.24
N SER A 946 1.89 -56.64 -8.65
CA SER A 946 2.32 -58.03 -8.68
C SER A 946 2.07 -58.69 -7.33
N ASN A 947 1.20 -59.69 -7.29
CA ASN A 947 0.99 -60.57 -6.15
C ASN A 947 1.72 -61.90 -6.41
N TYR A 948 2.69 -62.26 -5.56
CA TYR A 948 3.45 -63.49 -5.67
C TYR A 948 3.34 -64.34 -4.40
N CYS A 949 2.91 -65.59 -4.52
CA CYS A 949 2.96 -66.53 -3.41
C CYS A 949 4.20 -67.43 -3.51
N PRO A 950 5.17 -67.35 -2.58
CA PRO A 950 6.33 -68.23 -2.59
C PRO A 950 5.98 -69.71 -2.42
N ALA A 951 4.89 -70.02 -1.70
CA ALA A 951 4.53 -71.38 -1.35
C ALA A 951 3.91 -72.18 -2.51
N CYS A 952 3.03 -71.56 -3.30
CA CYS A 952 2.41 -72.21 -4.47
C CYS A 952 2.93 -71.67 -5.82
N LYS A 953 3.92 -70.78 -5.79
CA LYS A 953 4.53 -70.09 -6.94
C LYS A 953 3.52 -69.37 -7.84
N ASP A 954 2.38 -69.00 -7.29
CA ASP A 954 1.34 -68.26 -8.02
C ASP A 954 1.79 -66.81 -8.19
N VAL A 955 1.76 -66.30 -9.42
CA VAL A 955 2.05 -64.91 -9.75
C VAL A 955 0.80 -64.34 -10.43
N GLN A 956 0.28 -63.25 -9.89
CA GLN A 956 -0.79 -62.47 -10.51
C GLN A 956 -0.30 -61.06 -10.72
N ASN A 957 -0.31 -60.61 -11.97
CA ASN A 957 -0.01 -59.24 -12.34
C ASN A 957 -1.30 -58.55 -12.77
N GLU A 958 -1.57 -57.40 -12.17
CA GLU A 958 -2.72 -56.56 -12.47
C GLU A 958 -2.21 -55.17 -12.86
N SER A 959 -2.47 -54.79 -14.11
CA SER A 959 -2.17 -53.43 -14.57
C SER A 959 -3.20 -52.46 -14.00
N ILE A 960 -2.75 -51.35 -13.41
CA ILE A 960 -3.64 -50.35 -12.80
C ILE A 960 -3.56 -49.03 -13.56
N THR A 961 -4.70 -48.37 -13.78
CA THR A 961 -4.76 -47.07 -14.48
C THR A 961 -4.55 -45.88 -13.53
N PHE A 962 -4.71 -46.07 -12.22
CA PHE A 962 -4.43 -45.09 -11.16
C PHE A 962 -4.00 -45.79 -9.87
N ILE A 963 -3.42 -45.02 -8.95
CA ILE A 963 -3.01 -45.46 -7.61
C ILE A 963 -4.01 -44.91 -6.60
N GLU A 964 -4.60 -45.78 -5.79
CA GLU A 964 -5.47 -45.39 -4.67
C GLU A 964 -4.63 -45.12 -3.43
N ILE A 965 -4.80 -43.95 -2.82
CA ILE A 965 -4.05 -43.57 -1.62
C ILE A 965 -5.00 -43.03 -0.58
N GLU A 966 -5.11 -43.75 0.53
CA GLU A 966 -5.84 -43.29 1.70
C GLU A 966 -5.06 -42.19 2.41
N ILE A 967 -5.60 -40.97 2.44
CA ILE A 967 -4.95 -39.82 3.06
C ILE A 967 -5.91 -39.03 3.96
N THR A 968 -5.37 -38.52 5.08
CA THR A 968 -6.06 -37.55 5.94
C THR A 968 -5.84 -36.12 5.45
N ASN A 969 -4.66 -35.85 4.88
CA ASN A 969 -4.26 -34.58 4.29
C ASN A 969 -3.30 -34.80 3.12
N ILE A 970 -3.16 -33.80 2.26
CA ILE A 970 -2.38 -33.91 1.01
C ILE A 970 -0.86 -33.84 1.22
N TYR A 971 -0.38 -33.38 2.38
CA TYR A 971 1.05 -33.10 2.62
C TYR A 971 1.91 -34.37 2.70
N ASN A 972 1.32 -35.50 3.11
CA ASN A 972 2.04 -36.78 3.27
C ASN A 972 2.01 -37.67 2.03
N LEU A 973 1.56 -37.17 0.88
CA LEU A 973 1.32 -37.97 -0.31
C LEU A 973 2.56 -38.76 -0.77
N GLU A 974 3.73 -38.11 -0.84
CA GLU A 974 4.98 -38.74 -1.28
C GLU A 974 5.41 -39.90 -0.37
N ALA A 975 5.30 -39.73 0.95
CA ALA A 975 5.64 -40.77 1.91
C ALA A 975 4.73 -42.00 1.76
N LEU A 976 3.43 -41.79 1.55
CA LEU A 976 2.45 -42.86 1.40
C LEU A 976 2.61 -43.62 0.07
N ILE A 977 3.02 -42.95 -1.00
CA ILE A 977 3.36 -43.62 -2.27
C ILE A 977 4.60 -44.48 -2.07
N ASN A 978 5.64 -43.93 -1.45
CA ASN A 978 6.87 -44.67 -1.16
C ASN A 978 6.59 -45.90 -0.29
N GLU A 979 5.65 -45.83 0.66
CA GLU A 979 5.21 -46.99 1.44
C GLU A 979 4.53 -48.06 0.58
N GLN A 980 3.65 -47.69 -0.36
CA GLN A 980 2.99 -48.65 -1.25
C GLN A 980 3.93 -49.29 -2.28
N VAL A 981 4.97 -48.57 -2.69
CA VAL A 981 6.00 -49.06 -3.62
C VAL A 981 7.03 -49.94 -2.88
N ALA A 982 7.21 -49.74 -1.57
CA ALA A 982 8.09 -50.56 -0.75
C ALA A 982 7.58 -52.02 -0.62
N PRO A 983 8.48 -53.03 -0.53
CA PRO A 983 8.09 -54.42 -0.67
C PRO A 983 7.36 -55.03 0.55
N ASN A 984 6.20 -55.64 0.24
CA ASN A 984 5.51 -56.80 0.88
C ASN A 984 4.55 -56.57 2.05
N TYR A 985 3.28 -56.29 1.73
CA TYR A 985 2.16 -56.73 2.56
C TYR A 985 1.92 -58.23 2.38
N PHE A 986 1.62 -58.94 3.48
CA PHE A 986 1.34 -60.37 3.51
C PHE A 986 -0.17 -60.62 3.58
N PHE A 987 -0.76 -61.19 2.52
CA PHE A 987 -2.14 -61.67 2.52
C PHE A 987 -2.17 -63.20 2.46
N ARG A 988 -3.20 -63.84 3.01
CA ARG A 988 -3.38 -65.30 2.86
C ARG A 988 -3.62 -65.64 1.39
N CYS A 989 -2.95 -66.66 0.85
CA CYS A 989 -3.13 -67.07 -0.53
C CYS A 989 -4.59 -67.46 -0.82
N HIS A 990 -5.16 -66.96 -1.92
CA HIS A 990 -6.54 -67.24 -2.33
C HIS A 990 -6.74 -68.67 -2.88
N LYS A 991 -5.66 -69.40 -3.20
CA LYS A 991 -5.75 -70.82 -3.58
C LYS A 991 -6.08 -71.61 -2.31
N GLY A 992 -7.29 -72.14 -2.21
CA GLY A 992 -7.84 -72.74 -0.99
C GLY A 992 -7.01 -73.85 -0.32
N ILE A 993 -6.08 -74.47 -1.05
CA ILE A 993 -5.17 -75.53 -0.55
C ILE A 993 -3.81 -74.96 -0.09
N CYS A 994 -3.49 -73.71 -0.46
CA CYS A 994 -2.23 -73.06 -0.15
C CYS A 994 -2.29 -72.36 1.22
N LYS A 995 -1.39 -72.75 2.14
CA LYS A 995 -1.19 -72.08 3.43
C LYS A 995 -0.17 -70.93 3.39
N GLY A 996 0.33 -70.58 2.20
CA GLY A 996 1.32 -69.53 2.02
C GLY A 996 0.74 -68.11 2.06
N TYR A 997 1.63 -67.12 2.14
CA TYR A 997 1.30 -65.71 2.04
C TYR A 997 1.63 -65.16 0.64
N LEU A 998 0.80 -64.27 0.15
CA LEU A 998 1.04 -63.45 -1.04
C LEU A 998 1.88 -62.25 -0.65
N ARG A 999 2.96 -62.03 -1.40
CA ARG A 999 3.78 -60.82 -1.40
C ARG A 999 3.26 -59.88 -2.48
N ARG A 1000 2.85 -58.67 -2.10
CA ARG A 1000 2.42 -57.63 -3.04
C ARG A 1000 3.56 -56.65 -3.31
N LYS A 1001 3.77 -56.32 -4.59
CA LYS A 1001 4.68 -55.28 -5.09
C LYS A 1001 3.93 -54.37 -6.05
N LEU A 1002 4.14 -53.05 -5.96
CA LEU A 1002 3.62 -52.07 -6.91
C LEU A 1002 4.79 -51.47 -7.69
N ASP A 1003 4.84 -51.75 -8.99
CA ASP A 1003 5.82 -51.14 -9.91
C ASP A 1003 5.13 -50.00 -10.68
N LEU A 1004 5.53 -48.76 -10.41
CA LEU A 1004 4.96 -47.58 -11.09
C LEU A 1004 5.46 -47.46 -12.53
N ASN A 1005 4.64 -46.86 -13.38
CA ASN A 1005 5.04 -46.50 -14.73
C ASN A 1005 6.15 -45.44 -14.68
N PRO A 1006 7.29 -45.67 -15.36
CA PRO A 1006 8.46 -44.81 -15.27
C PRO A 1006 8.29 -43.43 -15.92
N VAL A 1007 7.16 -43.13 -16.56
CA VAL A 1007 6.93 -41.85 -17.24
C VAL A 1007 5.83 -41.02 -16.56
N CYS A 1008 4.72 -41.64 -16.18
CA CYS A 1008 3.56 -40.94 -15.63
C CYS A 1008 2.62 -41.84 -14.84
N PHE A 1009 1.87 -41.27 -13.91
CA PHE A 1009 0.82 -41.98 -13.19
C PHE A 1009 -0.29 -41.04 -12.70
N PHE A 1010 -1.47 -41.61 -12.48
CA PHE A 1010 -2.61 -40.98 -11.82
C PHE A 1010 -2.69 -41.43 -10.36
N ILE A 1011 -3.14 -40.52 -9.49
CA ILE A 1011 -3.46 -40.81 -8.09
C ILE A 1011 -4.93 -40.46 -7.85
N GLU A 1012 -5.66 -41.37 -7.23
CA GLU A 1012 -6.97 -41.13 -6.64
C GLU A 1012 -6.83 -41.08 -5.13
N PRO A 1013 -6.91 -39.88 -4.52
CA PRO A 1013 -6.73 -39.76 -3.09
C PRO A 1013 -8.07 -39.97 -2.37
N ILE A 1014 -8.10 -40.91 -1.43
CA ILE A 1014 -9.31 -41.31 -0.68
C ILE A 1014 -9.23 -40.71 0.72
N ASN A 1015 -10.23 -39.91 1.10
CA ASN A 1015 -10.28 -39.32 2.43
C ASN A 1015 -10.59 -40.41 3.48
N THR A 1016 -9.68 -40.65 4.42
CA THR A 1016 -9.84 -41.70 5.45
C THR A 1016 -11.07 -41.50 6.34
N ALA A 1017 -11.50 -40.25 6.56
CA ALA A 1017 -12.62 -39.94 7.45
C ALA A 1017 -13.99 -40.15 6.76
N THR A 1018 -14.11 -39.74 5.50
CA THR A 1018 -15.39 -39.84 4.76
C THR A 1018 -15.47 -41.08 3.87
N ARG A 1019 -14.34 -41.74 3.61
CA ARG A 1019 -14.17 -42.80 2.59
C ARG A 1019 -14.64 -42.37 1.19
N MET A 1020 -14.59 -41.06 0.91
CA MET A 1020 -14.92 -40.49 -0.39
C MET A 1020 -13.68 -39.90 -1.06
N CYS A 1021 -13.63 -39.93 -2.39
CA CYS A 1021 -12.59 -39.31 -3.22
C CYS A 1021 -12.75 -37.78 -3.28
N GLU A 1022 -12.79 -37.11 -2.13
CA GLU A 1022 -12.97 -35.66 -2.05
C GLU A 1022 -12.04 -35.05 -1.00
N ILE A 1023 -10.79 -34.79 -1.41
CA ILE A 1023 -9.86 -34.06 -0.56
C ILE A 1023 -9.90 -32.59 -0.93
N GLN A 1024 -10.38 -31.79 0.02
CA GLN A 1024 -10.38 -30.34 -0.09
C GLN A 1024 -9.03 -29.78 0.36
N CYS A 1025 -8.30 -29.16 -0.55
CA CYS A 1025 -7.06 -28.44 -0.23
C CYS A 1025 -6.84 -27.28 -1.21
N LYS A 1026 -5.86 -26.42 -0.94
CA LYS A 1026 -5.43 -25.42 -1.92
C LYS A 1026 -4.55 -26.08 -2.98
N LEU A 1027 -4.57 -25.55 -4.20
CA LEU A 1027 -3.70 -26.03 -5.29
C LEU A 1027 -2.21 -25.94 -4.93
N GLU A 1028 -1.79 -24.98 -4.11
CA GLU A 1028 -0.40 -24.86 -3.62
C GLU A 1028 0.00 -25.95 -2.62
N ASP A 1029 -0.97 -26.52 -1.88
CA ASP A 1029 -0.71 -27.53 -0.86
C ASP A 1029 -0.41 -28.90 -1.48
N ILE A 1030 -0.84 -29.14 -2.72
CA ILE A 1030 -0.56 -30.38 -3.45
C ILE A 1030 0.95 -30.49 -3.70
N PRO A 1031 1.61 -31.60 -3.32
CA PRO A 1031 3.01 -31.84 -3.63
C PRO A 1031 3.31 -31.63 -5.11
N LYS A 1032 4.25 -30.74 -5.41
CA LYS A 1032 4.57 -30.38 -6.81
C LYS A 1032 5.49 -31.40 -7.46
N THR A 1033 6.22 -32.14 -6.64
CA THR A 1033 7.14 -33.20 -7.04
C THR A 1033 6.94 -34.39 -6.13
N ILE A 1034 7.14 -35.59 -6.67
CA ILE A 1034 7.17 -36.85 -5.93
C ILE A 1034 8.42 -37.59 -6.37
N SER A 1035 9.26 -38.03 -5.44
CA SER A 1035 10.49 -38.77 -5.72
C SER A 1035 10.28 -40.24 -5.39
N ILE A 1036 10.49 -41.12 -6.37
CA ILE A 1036 10.42 -42.58 -6.21
C ILE A 1036 11.75 -43.17 -6.71
N GLY A 1037 12.60 -43.59 -5.77
CA GLY A 1037 13.99 -43.97 -6.10
C GLY A 1037 14.76 -42.78 -6.67
N GLU A 1038 15.36 -42.96 -7.86
CA GLU A 1038 16.11 -41.91 -8.57
C GLU A 1038 15.23 -41.07 -9.51
N ILE A 1039 13.94 -41.41 -9.66
CA ILE A 1039 13.03 -40.75 -10.59
C ILE A 1039 12.20 -39.69 -9.85
N GLN A 1040 12.21 -38.47 -10.38
CA GLN A 1040 11.38 -37.37 -9.88
C GLN A 1040 10.22 -37.10 -10.85
N TYR A 1041 8.99 -37.20 -10.35
CA TYR A 1041 7.78 -36.88 -11.10
C TYR A 1041 7.25 -35.50 -10.71
N ILE A 1042 6.72 -34.76 -11.67
CA ILE A 1042 6.19 -33.41 -11.52
C ILE A 1042 4.67 -33.43 -11.66
N LEU A 1043 3.98 -32.72 -10.77
CA LEU A 1043 2.52 -32.53 -10.84
C LEU A 1043 2.17 -31.71 -12.08
N ARG A 1044 1.41 -32.31 -12.99
CA ARG A 1044 0.93 -31.66 -14.23
C ARG A 1044 -0.48 -31.11 -14.11
N GLY A 1045 -1.28 -31.63 -13.18
CA GLY A 1045 -2.59 -31.09 -12.88
C GLY A 1045 -3.45 -32.00 -12.01
N CYS A 1046 -4.66 -31.56 -11.76
CA CYS A 1046 -5.69 -32.32 -11.05
C CYS A 1046 -7.07 -32.09 -11.67
N VAL A 1047 -7.94 -33.09 -11.53
CA VAL A 1047 -9.37 -32.94 -11.79
C VAL A 1047 -10.07 -32.75 -10.45
N ALA A 1048 -10.90 -31.71 -10.36
CA ALA A 1048 -11.68 -31.41 -9.18
C ALA A 1048 -13.18 -31.47 -9.46
N TYR A 1049 -13.96 -31.76 -8.43
CA TYR A 1049 -15.42 -31.83 -8.51
C TYR A 1049 -16.08 -30.71 -7.70
N THR A 1050 -17.12 -30.10 -8.26
CA THR A 1050 -17.96 -29.11 -7.57
C THR A 1050 -19.42 -29.49 -7.75
N GLY A 1051 -20.08 -29.90 -6.67
CA GLY A 1051 -21.52 -30.22 -6.65
C GLY A 1051 -22.02 -30.48 -5.23
N PRO A 1052 -23.33 -30.33 -4.96
CA PRO A 1052 -23.94 -30.80 -3.72
C PRO A 1052 -24.07 -32.33 -3.74
N ASP A 1053 -24.09 -32.96 -2.56
CA ASP A 1053 -24.14 -34.43 -2.38
C ASP A 1053 -25.35 -35.12 -3.06
N LEU A 1054 -26.32 -34.35 -3.57
CA LEU A 1054 -27.61 -34.80 -4.11
C LEU A 1054 -28.00 -34.19 -5.49
N ALA A 1055 -27.11 -33.44 -6.19
CA ALA A 1055 -27.41 -32.93 -7.55
C ALA A 1055 -26.27 -33.20 -8.55
N LEU A 1056 -26.56 -33.00 -9.85
CA LEU A 1056 -25.57 -33.08 -10.95
C LEU A 1056 -24.42 -32.10 -10.69
N GLY A 1057 -23.27 -32.61 -10.25
CA GLY A 1057 -22.06 -31.80 -10.05
C GLY A 1057 -21.22 -31.67 -11.31
N HIS A 1058 -20.15 -30.89 -11.20
CA HIS A 1058 -19.33 -30.41 -12.31
C HIS A 1058 -17.86 -30.76 -12.11
N PHE A 1059 -17.18 -31.24 -13.14
CA PHE A 1059 -15.75 -31.51 -13.10
C PHE A 1059 -14.96 -30.41 -13.80
N THR A 1060 -13.85 -30.01 -13.19
CA THR A 1060 -12.98 -28.95 -13.71
C THR A 1060 -11.53 -29.41 -13.68
N ALA A 1061 -10.79 -29.16 -14.76
CA ALA A 1061 -9.37 -29.42 -14.81
C ALA A 1061 -8.56 -28.21 -14.35
N PHE A 1062 -7.59 -28.46 -13.47
CA PHE A 1062 -6.59 -27.50 -13.03
C PHE A 1062 -5.23 -28.02 -13.47
N ALA A 1063 -4.60 -27.36 -14.44
CA ALA A 1063 -3.29 -27.73 -14.94
C ALA A 1063 -2.20 -26.89 -14.27
N ASN A 1064 -1.16 -27.54 -13.76
CA ASN A 1064 0.05 -26.89 -13.28
C ASN A 1064 1.05 -26.84 -14.43
N ARG A 1065 1.20 -25.65 -15.03
CA ARG A 1065 2.05 -25.48 -16.20
C ARG A 1065 3.54 -25.46 -15.83
N HIS A 1066 4.44 -25.72 -16.79
CA HIS A 1066 5.91 -25.77 -16.58
C HIS A 1066 6.53 -24.51 -15.93
N ASN A 1067 5.85 -23.36 -16.00
CA ASN A 1067 6.27 -22.11 -15.37
C ASN A 1067 5.63 -21.86 -13.99
N ASN A 1068 5.05 -22.89 -13.37
CA ASN A 1068 4.32 -22.88 -12.10
C ASN A 1068 3.11 -21.92 -12.08
N ILE A 1069 2.50 -21.68 -13.25
CA ILE A 1069 1.20 -21.00 -13.37
C ILE A 1069 0.11 -22.06 -13.45
N TRP A 1070 -0.91 -21.91 -12.62
CA TRP A 1070 -2.11 -22.73 -12.71
C TRP A 1070 -3.04 -22.20 -13.81
N GLU A 1071 -3.51 -23.08 -14.67
CA GLU A 1071 -4.58 -22.81 -15.64
C GLU A 1071 -5.80 -23.64 -15.28
N VAL A 1072 -6.99 -23.04 -15.41
CA VAL A 1072 -8.26 -23.70 -15.19
C VAL A 1072 -8.96 -23.90 -16.54
N TYR A 1073 -9.44 -25.12 -16.75
CA TYR A 1073 -10.21 -25.54 -17.91
C TYR A 1073 -11.59 -25.94 -17.41
N ASP A 1074 -12.48 -24.96 -17.46
CA ASP A 1074 -13.87 -25.07 -17.03
C ASP A 1074 -14.75 -24.84 -18.27
N ASP A 1075 -15.46 -25.87 -18.68
CA ASP A 1075 -16.34 -25.90 -19.85
C ASP A 1075 -17.60 -25.03 -19.70
N THR A 1076 -17.84 -24.46 -18.51
CA THR A 1076 -18.82 -23.37 -18.33
C THR A 1076 -18.31 -22.01 -18.83
N HIS A 1077 -17.01 -21.88 -19.08
CA HIS A 1077 -16.37 -20.69 -19.66
C HIS A 1077 -16.12 -20.85 -21.17
N HIS A 1078 -15.84 -19.74 -21.85
CA HIS A 1078 -15.54 -19.74 -23.29
C HIS A 1078 -14.08 -20.05 -23.63
N LYS A 1079 -13.16 -19.94 -22.66
CA LYS A 1079 -11.72 -20.16 -22.81
C LYS A 1079 -11.11 -20.55 -21.47
N SER A 1080 -9.92 -21.16 -21.49
CA SER A 1080 -9.15 -21.38 -20.27
C SER A 1080 -8.70 -20.06 -19.65
N GLU A 1081 -8.53 -20.07 -18.33
CA GLU A 1081 -8.15 -18.90 -17.54
C GLU A 1081 -6.98 -19.22 -16.60
N LYS A 1082 -6.25 -18.18 -16.17
CA LYS A 1082 -5.25 -18.34 -15.12
C LYS A 1082 -5.93 -18.47 -13.77
N CYS A 1083 -5.50 -19.43 -12.97
CA CYS A 1083 -6.04 -19.71 -11.66
C CYS A 1083 -5.04 -19.30 -10.55
N SER A 1084 -5.57 -18.87 -9.40
CA SER A 1084 -4.76 -18.62 -8.21
C SER A 1084 -4.35 -19.94 -7.57
N ARG A 1085 -3.07 -20.12 -7.23
CA ARG A 1085 -2.58 -21.29 -6.47
C ARG A 1085 -3.22 -21.44 -5.08
N HIS A 1086 -3.81 -20.38 -4.55
CA HIS A 1086 -4.52 -20.39 -3.27
C HIS A 1086 -5.99 -20.83 -3.40
N ARG A 1087 -6.47 -21.17 -4.61
CA ARG A 1087 -7.84 -21.65 -4.81
C ARG A 1087 -7.98 -23.00 -4.11
N GLU A 1088 -9.00 -23.11 -3.26
CA GLU A 1088 -9.42 -24.38 -2.70
C GLU A 1088 -10.19 -25.18 -3.75
N VAL A 1089 -9.87 -26.46 -3.85
CA VAL A 1089 -10.47 -27.40 -4.80
C VAL A 1089 -10.74 -28.72 -4.08
N LYS A 1090 -11.81 -29.42 -4.47
CA LYS A 1090 -12.08 -30.79 -4.04
C LYS A 1090 -11.49 -31.76 -5.06
N ILE A 1091 -10.33 -32.31 -4.75
CA ILE A 1091 -9.55 -33.15 -5.66
C ILE A 1091 -10.21 -34.53 -5.78
N GLN A 1092 -10.36 -34.99 -7.02
CA GLN A 1092 -10.81 -36.33 -7.39
C GLN A 1092 -9.65 -37.17 -7.94
N THR A 1093 -8.80 -36.58 -8.78
CA THR A 1093 -7.57 -37.25 -9.23
C THR A 1093 -6.43 -36.26 -9.47
N LEU A 1094 -5.21 -36.73 -9.32
CA LEU A 1094 -3.97 -36.00 -9.58
C LEU A 1094 -3.20 -36.71 -10.69
N PHE A 1095 -2.51 -35.95 -11.54
CA PHE A 1095 -1.68 -36.49 -12.60
C PHE A 1095 -0.23 -36.00 -12.49
N TYR A 1096 0.70 -36.95 -12.46
CA TYR A 1096 2.13 -36.70 -12.41
C TYR A 1096 2.83 -37.29 -13.63
N SER A 1097 3.83 -36.58 -14.15
CA SER A 1097 4.73 -37.07 -15.19
C SER A 1097 6.14 -36.56 -14.94
N ILE A 1098 7.16 -37.22 -15.52
CA ILE A 1098 8.52 -36.66 -15.58
C ILE A 1098 8.52 -35.32 -16.32
#